data_AF-A0A1G0C470-F1
#
_entry.id   AF-A0A1G0C470-F1
#
_cell.length_a   1.000
_cell.length_b   1.000
_cell.length_c   1.000
_cell.angle_alpha   90.00
_cell.angle_beta   90.00
_cell.angle_gamma   90.00
#
_symmetry.space_group_name_H-M   'P 1'
#
loop_
_entity.id
_entity.type
_entity.pdbx_description
1 polymer ?
#
loop_
_entity_poly.entity_id
_entity_poly.type
_entity_poly.pdbx_seq_one_letter_code
_entity_poly.pdbx_strand_id
1 'polypeptide(L)'
;MKYCYLILLLCCFSVRLSAQGTIELNPEERAYLYHIVKKSPILDQNIGRYFEYKGPMVRFMNKEINFDSIETIIINNPEQLFIRTSEIGKSPKGIIAEAANKMALWELNKVLLASRQSDKELERFANEYARFEAILTPKLPPAAFKGSDPGEEKINKKLLNVLNPSLSFEDKSAMLASFNFLSTDDQLMTIEALNTAVNDYVEERSFEIFQALGGVADQFHNVLVAAGDGSETSGLLNEREKDENGRWNKGLPKAVGLFPYQVKLIVPEKRKKTALETLRFSTTDFTTAGEGKLTQLHFDVWGYNSDKQTTVVVERNGLSYHLFGSDETRFLTPDSAFTNGKTFQTVINDLEFNKIGDLKEKIYGKKGFDYQIETAKKKKDETELKIEKNEKEYSDMTRSPITTSSKAPRDVRKARKKAIKNGTVTDQKHQPKTDSDKPKRGKGQSEIVDLYNEFEFYAKKIKDLEREKQEAVDLMAIYQRRLDQYKEMMGFHWATYTEEDGLYTFQDSTTFDSYTQEFTFRADTLKTPFEVRLLAIPYGSLSDEADEVMLHINLIDAEPGFDARLQLDLLDAFASNSWTLNQPLFSKNDSVAVRQLFESLLDKKTPITAVSRGQGIGSWNGLQTVRAANRGEMSAYPGATAEEQQINRMNPEWARLRVSQVNVTLNRGIFIEINTFTDPVKTNLKATNSSIADGMNRYKLTGNDYLSALRTATIIQKMKSELNLLAGTYLTREEAKIVIDRLNKSLDGLRVSVGATSWKWQELLGQ
;
A
#
# COMPACT_ATOMS: atom_id res chain seq x y z
N MET A 1 -22.09 4.59 -63.30
CA MET A 1 -22.09 5.70 -62.31
C MET A 1 -23.12 5.56 -61.17
N LYS A 2 -24.03 4.59 -61.14
CA LYS A 2 -24.96 4.39 -59.99
C LYS A 2 -24.42 3.50 -58.85
N TYR A 3 -23.36 2.73 -59.09
CA TYR A 3 -22.78 1.82 -58.08
C TYR A 3 -21.64 2.43 -57.25
N CYS A 4 -21.00 3.51 -57.73
CA CYS A 4 -19.93 4.18 -56.97
C CYS A 4 -20.47 5.02 -55.80
N TYR A 5 -21.68 5.58 -55.92
CA TYR A 5 -22.30 6.34 -54.83
C TYR A 5 -22.79 5.45 -53.68
N LEU A 6 -23.13 4.18 -53.95
CA LEU A 6 -23.54 3.25 -52.89
C LEU A 6 -22.34 2.78 -52.05
N ILE A 7 -21.16 2.61 -52.67
CA ILE A 7 -19.92 2.25 -51.97
C ILE A 7 -19.37 3.44 -51.18
N LEU A 8 -19.48 4.67 -51.70
CA LEU A 8 -19.09 5.87 -50.95
C LEU A 8 -20.00 6.13 -49.74
N LEU A 9 -21.30 5.79 -49.83
CA LEU A 9 -22.23 5.90 -48.70
C LEU A 9 -22.01 4.80 -47.64
N LEU A 10 -21.49 3.64 -48.03
CA LEU A 10 -21.10 2.56 -47.11
C LEU A 10 -19.73 2.79 -46.44
N CYS A 11 -18.80 3.49 -47.09
CA CYS A 11 -17.48 3.84 -46.53
C CYS A 11 -17.50 5.11 -45.64
N CYS A 12 -18.52 5.96 -45.72
CA CYS A 12 -18.65 7.15 -44.86
C CYS A 12 -19.45 6.90 -43.57
N PHE A 13 -20.01 5.70 -43.37
CA PHE A 13 -20.63 5.27 -42.11
C PHE A 13 -19.71 4.37 -41.24
N SER A 14 -18.43 4.25 -41.60
CA SER A 14 -17.38 3.64 -40.75
C SER A 14 -16.78 4.63 -39.76
N VAL A 15 -17.56 5.60 -39.28
CA VAL A 15 -17.20 6.37 -38.09
C VAL A 15 -17.52 5.47 -36.91
N ARG A 16 -16.48 5.18 -36.12
CA ARG A 16 -16.49 4.43 -34.86
C ARG A 16 -17.87 4.48 -34.18
N LEU A 17 -18.69 3.45 -34.41
CA LEU A 17 -19.56 2.99 -33.36
C LEU A 17 -18.60 2.47 -32.30
N SER A 18 -18.28 3.33 -31.32
CA SER A 18 -18.05 2.83 -29.98
C SER A 18 -19.28 2.00 -29.69
N ALA A 19 -19.15 0.67 -29.77
CA ALA A 19 -20.13 -0.20 -29.17
C ALA A 19 -20.21 0.27 -27.72
N GLN A 20 -21.33 0.91 -27.34
CA GLN A 20 -21.84 0.83 -25.99
C GLN A 20 -22.22 -0.65 -25.76
N GLY A 21 -21.22 -1.52 -25.75
CA GLY A 21 -21.33 -2.83 -25.16
C GLY A 21 -21.17 -2.59 -23.67
N THR A 22 -22.24 -2.18 -23.00
CA THR A 22 -22.35 -2.52 -21.58
C THR A 22 -22.24 -4.04 -21.56
N ILE A 23 -21.11 -4.56 -21.09
CA ILE A 23 -20.93 -5.99 -20.85
C ILE A 23 -22.04 -6.37 -19.87
N GLU A 24 -23.11 -7.00 -20.38
CA GLU A 24 -24.22 -7.41 -19.54
C GLU A 24 -23.78 -8.63 -18.73
N LEU A 25 -23.70 -8.44 -17.41
CA LEU A 25 -23.40 -9.53 -16.49
C LEU A 25 -24.49 -10.62 -16.60
N ASN A 26 -24.06 -11.86 -16.73
CA ASN A 26 -24.95 -13.02 -16.81
C ASN A 26 -25.63 -13.28 -15.45
N PRO A 27 -26.69 -14.12 -15.37
CA PRO A 27 -27.39 -14.39 -14.12
C PRO A 27 -26.52 -14.93 -12.96
N GLU A 28 -25.53 -15.77 -13.26
CA GLU A 28 -24.60 -16.35 -12.27
C GLU A 28 -23.64 -15.28 -11.74
N GLU A 29 -23.09 -14.50 -12.66
CA GLU A 29 -22.27 -13.33 -12.37
C GLU A 29 -23.00 -12.32 -11.48
N ARG A 30 -24.26 -11.98 -11.81
CA ARG A 30 -25.08 -11.06 -11.01
C ARG A 30 -25.38 -11.60 -9.62
N ALA A 31 -25.67 -12.89 -9.52
CA ALA A 31 -25.93 -13.55 -8.25
C ALA A 31 -24.69 -13.54 -7.33
N TYR A 32 -23.53 -13.92 -7.88
CA TYR A 32 -22.29 -13.95 -7.11
C TYR A 32 -21.81 -12.55 -6.72
N LEU A 33 -21.95 -11.56 -7.61
CA LEU A 33 -21.64 -10.17 -7.28
C LEU A 33 -22.50 -9.64 -6.12
N TYR A 34 -23.79 -9.98 -6.10
CA TYR A 34 -24.66 -9.66 -4.97
C TYR A 34 -24.15 -10.28 -3.66
N HIS A 35 -23.73 -11.54 -3.68
CA HIS A 35 -23.12 -12.19 -2.50
C HIS A 35 -21.89 -11.43 -2.03
N ILE A 36 -20.91 -11.19 -2.92
CA ILE A 36 -19.66 -10.49 -2.59
C ILE A 36 -19.96 -9.15 -1.92
N VAL A 37 -20.82 -8.34 -2.55
CA VAL A 37 -21.13 -6.99 -2.09
C VAL A 37 -21.83 -7.02 -0.74
N LYS A 38 -22.80 -7.91 -0.54
CA LYS A 38 -23.56 -8.00 0.72
C LYS A 38 -22.81 -8.64 1.87
N LYS A 39 -21.80 -9.47 1.58
CA LYS A 39 -20.99 -10.13 2.60
C LYS A 39 -19.79 -9.29 3.04
N SER A 40 -19.25 -8.46 2.14
CA SER A 40 -18.13 -7.57 2.45
C SER A 40 -18.63 -6.28 3.12
N PRO A 41 -18.27 -5.98 4.39
CA PRO A 41 -18.79 -4.80 5.09
C PRO A 41 -18.51 -3.48 4.37
N ILE A 42 -17.31 -3.32 3.79
CA ILE A 42 -16.92 -2.11 3.06
C ILE A 42 -17.73 -1.95 1.76
N LEU A 43 -18.03 -3.05 1.06
CA LEU A 43 -18.82 -2.99 -0.17
C LEU A 43 -20.30 -2.75 0.16
N ASP A 44 -20.85 -3.42 1.19
CA ASP A 44 -22.26 -3.23 1.56
C ASP A 44 -22.52 -1.79 2.05
N GLN A 45 -21.59 -1.24 2.84
CA GLN A 45 -21.64 0.14 3.32
C GLN A 45 -21.64 1.16 2.18
N ASN A 46 -20.75 0.99 1.19
CA ASN A 46 -20.52 1.99 0.15
C ASN A 46 -21.41 1.82 -1.10
N ILE A 47 -21.65 0.58 -1.55
CA ILE A 47 -22.40 0.28 -2.78
C ILE A 47 -23.56 -0.70 -2.60
N GLY A 48 -23.69 -1.35 -1.43
CA GLY A 48 -24.69 -2.39 -1.19
C GLY A 48 -26.14 -1.95 -1.37
N ARG A 49 -26.47 -0.68 -1.10
CA ARG A 49 -27.82 -0.14 -1.32
C ARG A 49 -28.26 -0.14 -2.78
N TYR A 50 -27.33 -0.21 -3.73
CA TYR A 50 -27.59 -0.20 -5.17
C TYR A 50 -27.89 -1.59 -5.74
N PHE A 51 -27.84 -2.61 -4.88
CA PHE A 51 -28.22 -3.99 -5.17
C PHE A 51 -29.61 -4.27 -4.56
N GLU A 52 -30.65 -4.01 -5.34
CA GLU A 52 -32.04 -4.15 -4.92
C GLU A 52 -32.55 -5.58 -5.15
N TYR A 53 -32.50 -6.40 -4.11
CA TYR A 53 -33.06 -7.75 -4.13
C TYR A 53 -34.49 -7.76 -3.56
N LYS A 54 -35.44 -8.30 -4.33
CA LYS A 54 -36.87 -8.39 -3.99
C LYS A 54 -37.34 -9.80 -3.62
N GLY A 55 -36.45 -10.80 -3.71
CA GLY A 55 -36.78 -12.18 -3.37
C GLY A 55 -36.78 -12.45 -1.86
N PRO A 56 -37.12 -13.68 -1.45
CA PRO A 56 -37.15 -14.05 -0.04
C PRO A 56 -35.74 -14.09 0.56
N MET A 57 -35.61 -13.61 1.81
CA MET A 57 -34.39 -13.73 2.58
C MET A 57 -34.30 -15.13 3.20
N VAL A 58 -33.35 -15.94 2.72
CA VAL A 58 -33.09 -17.29 3.24
C VAL A 58 -32.08 -17.21 4.38
N ARG A 59 -32.35 -17.89 5.49
CA ARG A 59 -31.47 -17.93 6.67
C ARG A 59 -31.15 -19.37 7.08
N PHE A 60 -29.96 -19.58 7.61
CA PHE A 60 -29.57 -20.82 8.29
C PHE A 60 -30.27 -20.94 9.64
N MET A 61 -30.17 -22.12 10.29
CA MET A 61 -30.75 -22.36 11.62
C MET A 61 -30.18 -21.42 12.70
N ASN A 62 -28.94 -20.94 12.51
CA ASN A 62 -28.30 -19.95 13.38
C ASN A 62 -28.76 -18.50 13.12
N LYS A 63 -29.76 -18.29 12.24
CA LYS A 63 -30.31 -17.00 11.80
C LYS A 63 -29.39 -16.16 10.89
N GLU A 64 -28.19 -16.63 10.56
CA GLU A 64 -27.34 -15.99 9.56
C GLU A 64 -27.96 -16.10 8.16
N ILE A 65 -27.67 -15.14 7.30
CA ILE A 65 -28.16 -15.12 5.92
C ILE A 65 -27.46 -16.24 5.14
N ASN A 66 -28.24 -17.04 4.42
CA ASN A 66 -27.73 -18.08 3.54
C ASN A 66 -27.61 -17.53 2.11
N PHE A 67 -26.46 -16.94 1.81
CA PHE A 67 -26.20 -16.33 0.51
C PHE A 67 -26.21 -17.34 -0.64
N ASP A 68 -25.68 -18.56 -0.46
CA ASP A 68 -25.68 -19.62 -1.49
C ASP A 68 -27.11 -19.95 -1.99
N SER A 69 -28.10 -19.93 -1.08
CA SER A 69 -29.50 -20.15 -1.45
C SER A 69 -30.11 -18.94 -2.17
N ILE A 70 -29.73 -17.73 -1.76
CA ILE A 70 -30.16 -16.49 -2.43
C ILE A 70 -29.56 -16.40 -3.83
N GLU A 71 -28.29 -16.78 -4.02
CA GLU A 71 -27.66 -16.88 -5.33
C GLU A 71 -28.46 -17.80 -6.25
N THR A 72 -28.82 -19.00 -5.78
CA THR A 72 -29.62 -19.96 -6.54
C THR A 72 -30.98 -19.37 -6.94
N ILE A 73 -31.60 -18.57 -6.06
CA ILE A 73 -32.87 -17.88 -6.37
C ILE A 73 -32.66 -16.84 -7.47
N ILE A 74 -31.60 -16.03 -7.39
CA ILE A 74 -31.26 -14.99 -8.37
C ILE A 74 -30.91 -15.62 -9.73
N ILE A 75 -30.12 -16.69 -9.75
CA ILE A 75 -29.77 -17.42 -10.98
C ILE A 75 -31.02 -17.90 -11.70
N ASN A 76 -31.97 -18.47 -10.96
CA ASN A 76 -33.22 -18.98 -11.52
C ASN A 76 -34.24 -17.87 -11.86
N ASN A 77 -34.17 -16.72 -11.19
CA ASN A 77 -35.10 -15.59 -11.36
C ASN A 77 -34.32 -14.25 -11.37
N PRO A 78 -33.61 -13.92 -12.46
CA PRO A 78 -32.68 -12.78 -12.50
C PRO A 78 -33.34 -11.41 -12.34
N GLU A 79 -34.65 -11.31 -12.57
CA GLU A 79 -35.46 -10.11 -12.39
C GLU A 79 -35.66 -9.72 -10.92
N GLN A 80 -35.38 -10.64 -9.98
CA GLN A 80 -35.48 -10.37 -8.55
C GLN A 80 -34.35 -9.50 -8.01
N LEU A 81 -33.26 -9.32 -8.77
CA LEU A 81 -32.14 -8.46 -8.43
C LEU A 81 -32.05 -7.31 -9.43
N PHE A 82 -32.09 -6.06 -8.97
CA PHE A 82 -31.83 -4.90 -9.81
C PHE A 82 -30.55 -4.18 -9.35
N ILE A 83 -29.61 -3.95 -10.28
CA ILE A 83 -28.32 -3.31 -10.00
C ILE A 83 -28.32 -1.92 -10.63
N ARG A 84 -28.18 -0.87 -9.82
CA ARG A 84 -28.14 0.53 -10.29
C ARG A 84 -26.72 0.95 -10.70
N THR A 85 -26.25 0.48 -11.85
CA THR A 85 -24.89 0.76 -12.35
C THR A 85 -24.58 2.25 -12.47
N SER A 86 -25.55 3.09 -12.86
CA SER A 86 -25.36 4.55 -12.94
C SER A 86 -25.07 5.22 -11.60
N GLU A 87 -25.53 4.65 -10.48
CA GLU A 87 -25.26 5.18 -9.13
C GLU A 87 -24.00 4.54 -8.53
N ILE A 88 -23.72 3.28 -8.88
CA ILE A 88 -22.47 2.61 -8.53
C ILE A 88 -21.30 3.37 -9.14
N GLY A 89 -21.38 3.76 -10.42
CA GLY A 89 -20.32 4.51 -11.11
C GLY A 89 -19.93 5.86 -10.49
N LYS A 90 -20.77 6.43 -9.61
CA LYS A 90 -20.48 7.65 -8.84
C LYS A 90 -19.89 7.39 -7.45
N SER A 91 -19.62 6.13 -7.14
CA SER A 91 -19.02 5.72 -5.86
C SER A 91 -17.50 5.77 -5.98
N PRO A 92 -16.76 5.75 -4.85
CA PRO A 92 -15.31 5.71 -4.86
C PRO A 92 -14.80 4.59 -5.80
N LYS A 93 -13.89 4.91 -6.73
CA LYS A 93 -13.53 4.00 -7.82
C LYS A 93 -12.87 2.73 -7.30
N GLY A 94 -12.11 2.84 -6.21
CA GLY A 94 -11.48 1.71 -5.53
C GLY A 94 -12.49 0.68 -5.04
N ILE A 95 -13.66 1.11 -4.55
CA ILE A 95 -14.73 0.22 -4.10
C ILE A 95 -15.33 -0.58 -5.26
N ILE A 96 -15.51 0.06 -6.41
CA ILE A 96 -16.00 -0.61 -7.62
C ILE A 96 -14.95 -1.63 -8.09
N ALA A 97 -13.67 -1.25 -8.06
CA ALA A 97 -12.56 -2.10 -8.43
C ALA A 97 -12.38 -3.30 -7.47
N GLU A 98 -12.60 -3.13 -6.16
CA GLU A 98 -12.58 -4.25 -5.20
C GLU A 98 -13.67 -5.29 -5.52
N ALA A 99 -14.89 -4.83 -5.81
CA ALA A 99 -15.98 -5.73 -6.20
C ALA A 99 -15.65 -6.47 -7.51
N ALA A 100 -15.11 -5.75 -8.49
CA ALA A 100 -14.70 -6.31 -9.77
C ALA A 100 -13.54 -7.31 -9.63
N ASN A 101 -12.52 -7.00 -8.83
CA ASN A 101 -11.38 -7.86 -8.54
C ASN A 101 -11.81 -9.17 -7.86
N LYS A 102 -12.65 -9.08 -6.82
CA LYS A 102 -13.19 -10.27 -6.13
C LYS A 102 -13.94 -11.20 -7.07
N MET A 103 -14.68 -10.64 -8.00
CA MET A 103 -15.43 -11.39 -9.00
C MET A 103 -14.52 -12.01 -10.06
N ALA A 104 -13.53 -11.27 -10.57
CA ALA A 104 -12.53 -11.78 -11.50
C ALA A 104 -11.71 -12.93 -10.90
N LEU A 105 -11.32 -12.81 -9.62
CA LEU A 105 -10.61 -13.86 -8.88
C LEU A 105 -11.47 -15.13 -8.71
N TRP A 106 -12.75 -14.98 -8.39
CA TRP A 106 -13.67 -16.11 -8.31
C TRP A 106 -13.81 -16.82 -9.66
N GLU A 107 -13.98 -16.06 -10.74
CA GLU A 107 -14.09 -16.60 -12.09
C GLU A 107 -12.81 -17.37 -12.46
N LEU A 108 -11.64 -16.76 -12.27
CA LEU A 108 -10.35 -17.42 -12.53
C LEU A 108 -10.20 -18.70 -11.70
N ASN A 109 -10.58 -18.68 -10.42
CA ASN A 109 -10.59 -19.88 -9.59
C ASN A 109 -11.45 -21.00 -10.19
N LYS A 110 -12.67 -20.67 -10.66
CA LYS A 110 -13.56 -21.64 -11.34
C LYS A 110 -12.95 -22.19 -12.62
N VAL A 111 -12.38 -21.32 -13.45
CA VAL A 111 -11.73 -21.67 -14.72
C VAL A 111 -10.57 -22.64 -14.50
N LEU A 112 -9.69 -22.34 -13.54
CA LEU A 112 -8.52 -23.16 -13.23
C LEU A 112 -8.88 -24.49 -12.54
N LEU A 113 -9.96 -24.53 -11.76
CA LEU A 113 -10.47 -25.79 -11.22
C LEU A 113 -11.13 -26.65 -12.30
N ALA A 114 -11.90 -26.06 -13.21
CA ALA A 114 -12.57 -26.78 -14.31
C ALA A 114 -11.56 -27.41 -15.28
N SER A 115 -10.44 -26.72 -15.56
CA SER A 115 -9.37 -27.22 -16.44
C SER A 115 -8.68 -28.50 -15.91
N ARG A 116 -8.83 -28.79 -14.61
CA ARG A 116 -8.26 -29.97 -13.95
C ARG A 116 -9.21 -31.18 -13.88
N GLN A 117 -10.53 -30.95 -13.97
CA GLN A 117 -11.52 -32.00 -13.70
C GLN A 117 -11.85 -32.83 -14.95
N SER A 118 -12.62 -32.27 -15.88
CA SER A 118 -13.00 -32.96 -17.12
C SER A 118 -13.23 -31.97 -18.26
N ASP A 119 -13.02 -32.43 -19.50
CA ASP A 119 -13.22 -31.62 -20.70
C ASP A 119 -14.65 -31.04 -20.78
N LYS A 120 -15.65 -31.76 -20.23
CA LYS A 120 -17.05 -31.33 -20.17
C LYS A 120 -17.30 -30.17 -19.20
N GLU A 121 -16.54 -30.09 -18.11
CA GLU A 121 -16.63 -28.96 -17.18
C GLU A 121 -15.87 -27.75 -17.73
N LEU A 122 -14.72 -27.98 -18.36
CA LEU A 122 -13.95 -26.95 -19.03
C LEU A 122 -14.70 -26.33 -20.22
N GLU A 123 -15.57 -27.08 -20.90
CA GLU A 123 -16.39 -26.58 -22.02
C GLU A 123 -17.23 -25.35 -21.64
N ARG A 124 -17.64 -25.23 -20.37
CA ARG A 124 -18.39 -24.07 -19.86
C ARG A 124 -17.54 -22.80 -19.72
N PHE A 125 -16.23 -22.97 -19.57
CA PHE A 125 -15.25 -21.91 -19.32
C PHE A 125 -14.19 -21.84 -20.43
N ALA A 126 -14.53 -22.34 -21.63
CA ALA A 126 -13.55 -22.55 -22.68
C ALA A 126 -12.92 -21.24 -23.18
N ASN A 127 -13.71 -20.16 -23.24
CA ASN A 127 -13.23 -18.85 -23.69
C ASN A 127 -12.32 -18.20 -22.64
N GLU A 128 -12.72 -18.28 -21.39
CA GLU A 128 -12.02 -17.77 -20.22
C GLU A 128 -10.68 -18.50 -20.05
N TYR A 129 -10.69 -19.83 -20.17
CA TYR A 129 -9.48 -20.63 -20.13
C TYR A 129 -8.55 -20.33 -21.32
N ALA A 130 -9.09 -20.22 -22.54
CA ALA A 130 -8.30 -19.88 -23.72
C ALA A 130 -7.62 -18.50 -23.58
N ARG A 131 -8.29 -17.52 -22.98
CA ARG A 131 -7.71 -16.22 -22.64
C ARG A 131 -6.55 -16.37 -21.65
N PHE A 132 -6.76 -17.09 -20.55
CA PHE A 132 -5.69 -17.34 -19.57
C PHE A 132 -4.50 -18.08 -20.20
N GLU A 133 -4.75 -19.11 -21.01
CA GLU A 133 -3.72 -19.89 -21.70
C GLU A 133 -2.93 -19.04 -22.71
N ALA A 134 -3.58 -18.12 -23.41
CA ALA A 134 -2.92 -17.19 -24.34
C ALA A 134 -1.98 -16.20 -23.62
N ILE A 135 -2.29 -15.82 -22.38
CA ILE A 135 -1.43 -14.96 -21.55
C ILE A 135 -0.26 -15.76 -20.97
N LEU A 136 -0.50 -17.01 -20.56
CA LEU A 136 0.48 -17.86 -19.90
C LEU A 136 1.52 -18.42 -20.88
N THR A 137 1.07 -18.93 -22.02
CA THR A 137 1.90 -19.67 -23.00
C THR A 137 3.17 -18.93 -23.41
N PRO A 138 3.14 -17.62 -23.77
CA PRO A 138 4.34 -16.90 -24.21
C PRO A 138 5.40 -16.72 -23.11
N LYS A 139 5.04 -16.87 -21.84
CA LYS A 139 5.91 -16.63 -20.69
C LYS A 139 6.54 -17.91 -20.13
N LEU A 140 6.05 -19.08 -20.54
CA LEU A 140 6.56 -20.37 -20.07
C LEU A 140 7.91 -20.72 -20.72
N PRO A 141 8.79 -21.45 -20.01
CA PRO A 141 10.05 -21.93 -20.60
C PRO A 141 9.77 -22.97 -21.70
N PRO A 142 10.66 -23.13 -22.71
CA PRO A 142 10.49 -24.12 -23.78
C PRO A 142 10.30 -25.55 -23.25
N ALA A 143 10.92 -25.89 -22.12
CA ALA A 143 10.79 -27.20 -21.47
C ALA A 143 9.37 -27.48 -20.91
N ALA A 144 8.52 -26.45 -20.77
CA ALA A 144 7.15 -26.58 -20.32
C ALA A 144 6.22 -27.22 -21.36
N PHE A 145 6.63 -27.28 -22.62
CA PHE A 145 5.82 -27.75 -23.73
C PHE A 145 6.10 -29.21 -24.08
N LYS A 146 5.09 -29.86 -24.66
CA LYS A 146 5.19 -31.22 -25.21
C LYS A 146 4.57 -31.26 -26.60
N GLY A 147 5.38 -31.62 -27.59
CA GLY A 147 4.98 -31.78 -28.99
C GLY A 147 6.18 -32.16 -29.84
N SER A 148 5.99 -32.96 -30.90
CA SER A 148 7.05 -33.34 -31.83
C SER A 148 7.14 -32.42 -33.05
N ASP A 149 6.06 -31.67 -33.33
CA ASP A 149 5.92 -30.81 -34.51
C ASP A 149 5.81 -29.33 -34.10
N PRO A 150 6.54 -28.42 -34.78
CA PRO A 150 6.44 -26.98 -34.54
C PRO A 150 5.03 -26.47 -34.82
N GLY A 151 4.34 -25.94 -33.80
CA GLY A 151 2.98 -25.40 -33.90
C GLY A 151 1.87 -26.24 -33.25
N GLU A 152 2.18 -27.45 -32.76
CA GLU A 152 1.26 -28.28 -31.95
C GLU A 152 1.72 -28.45 -30.49
N GLU A 153 2.62 -27.58 -30.02
CA GLU A 153 3.16 -27.60 -28.66
C GLU A 153 2.06 -27.31 -27.63
N LYS A 154 1.64 -28.35 -26.90
CA LYS A 154 0.69 -28.22 -25.78
C LYS A 154 1.44 -28.12 -24.46
N ILE A 155 0.93 -27.32 -23.54
CA ILE A 155 1.45 -27.26 -22.17
C ILE A 155 1.45 -28.66 -21.57
N ASN A 156 2.56 -29.04 -20.93
CA ASN A 156 2.67 -30.33 -20.27
C ASN A 156 1.57 -30.50 -19.22
N LYS A 157 0.75 -31.55 -19.32
CA LYS A 157 -0.36 -31.82 -18.39
C LYS A 157 0.05 -31.81 -16.91
N LYS A 158 1.30 -32.13 -16.59
CA LYS A 158 1.81 -32.06 -15.20
C LYS A 158 1.85 -30.62 -14.66
N LEU A 159 2.13 -29.63 -15.50
CA LEU A 159 2.13 -28.21 -15.13
C LEU A 159 0.72 -27.70 -14.81
N LEU A 160 -0.32 -28.24 -15.45
CA LEU A 160 -1.71 -27.88 -15.15
C LEU A 160 -2.09 -28.17 -13.69
N ASN A 161 -1.43 -29.14 -13.04
CA ASN A 161 -1.66 -29.39 -11.62
C ASN A 161 -1.09 -28.29 -10.71
N VAL A 162 -0.06 -27.57 -11.16
CA VAL A 162 0.53 -26.43 -10.43
C VAL A 162 -0.39 -25.20 -10.49
N LEU A 163 -1.27 -25.13 -11.49
CA LEU A 163 -2.32 -24.10 -11.62
C LEU A 163 -3.42 -24.20 -10.57
N ASN A 164 -3.41 -25.24 -9.71
CA ASN A 164 -4.43 -25.40 -8.69
C ASN A 164 -4.45 -24.17 -7.74
N PRO A 165 -5.56 -23.40 -7.70
CA PRO A 165 -5.69 -22.19 -6.90
C PRO A 165 -5.65 -22.46 -5.39
N SER A 166 -5.92 -23.68 -4.95
CA SER A 166 -5.92 -24.07 -3.54
C SER A 166 -4.54 -24.48 -3.03
N LEU A 167 -3.50 -24.51 -3.87
CA LEU A 167 -2.14 -24.85 -3.44
C LEU A 167 -1.39 -23.62 -2.90
N SER A 168 -0.71 -23.82 -1.78
CA SER A 168 0.26 -22.88 -1.24
C SER A 168 1.45 -22.68 -2.18
N PHE A 169 2.26 -21.65 -1.93
CA PHE A 169 3.50 -21.48 -2.69
C PHE A 169 4.47 -22.64 -2.43
N GLU A 170 4.62 -23.07 -1.18
CA GLU A 170 5.50 -24.18 -0.83
C GLU A 170 5.10 -25.46 -1.57
N ASP A 171 3.80 -25.75 -1.69
CA ASP A 171 3.30 -26.90 -2.45
C ASP A 171 3.59 -26.78 -3.95
N LYS A 172 3.34 -25.60 -4.55
CA LYS A 172 3.66 -25.34 -5.96
C LYS A 172 5.15 -25.52 -6.24
N SER A 173 6.00 -24.97 -5.37
CA SER A 173 7.46 -25.10 -5.43
C SER A 173 7.93 -26.55 -5.31
N ALA A 174 7.37 -27.31 -4.36
CA ALA A 174 7.66 -28.73 -4.18
C ALA A 174 7.23 -29.57 -5.40
N MET A 175 6.07 -29.26 -5.99
CA MET A 175 5.61 -29.92 -7.21
C MET A 175 6.53 -29.65 -8.39
N LEU A 176 6.94 -28.39 -8.61
CA LEU A 176 7.87 -28.04 -9.68
C LEU A 176 9.24 -28.71 -9.50
N ALA A 177 9.74 -28.80 -8.26
CA ALA A 177 10.98 -29.52 -7.96
C ALA A 177 10.91 -31.02 -8.30
N SER A 178 9.70 -31.61 -8.36
CA SER A 178 9.51 -33.01 -8.77
C SER A 178 9.53 -33.21 -10.29
N PHE A 179 9.52 -32.14 -11.07
CA PHE A 179 9.48 -32.18 -12.53
C PHE A 179 10.88 -32.26 -13.12
N ASN A 180 11.37 -33.48 -13.33
CA ASN A 180 12.70 -33.76 -13.88
C ASN A 180 13.01 -33.11 -15.25
N PHE A 181 12.01 -32.57 -15.94
CA PHE A 181 12.17 -31.90 -17.23
C PHE A 181 12.40 -30.38 -17.09
N LEU A 182 12.27 -29.81 -15.89
CA LEU A 182 12.54 -28.39 -15.61
C LEU A 182 13.84 -28.25 -14.83
N SER A 183 14.76 -27.42 -15.34
CA SER A 183 15.89 -26.94 -14.57
C SER A 183 15.44 -26.01 -13.42
N THR A 184 16.34 -25.65 -12.50
CA THR A 184 16.01 -24.69 -11.44
C THR A 184 15.59 -23.33 -11.98
N ASP A 185 16.20 -22.90 -13.10
CA ASP A 185 15.86 -21.64 -13.76
C ASP A 185 14.50 -21.75 -14.47
N ASP A 186 14.21 -22.89 -15.10
CA ASP A 186 12.88 -23.14 -15.69
C ASP A 186 11.78 -23.19 -14.61
N GLN A 187 12.09 -23.67 -13.41
CA GLN A 187 11.14 -23.66 -12.29
C GLN A 187 10.83 -22.22 -11.85
N LEU A 188 11.84 -21.35 -11.73
CA LEU A 188 11.66 -19.92 -11.44
C LEU A 188 10.81 -19.26 -12.54
N MET A 189 11.21 -19.42 -13.80
CA MET A 189 10.51 -18.85 -14.95
C MET A 189 9.06 -19.34 -15.03
N THR A 190 8.80 -20.60 -14.70
CA THR A 190 7.43 -21.14 -14.64
C THR A 190 6.60 -20.44 -13.57
N ILE A 191 7.10 -20.29 -12.34
CA ILE A 191 6.35 -19.59 -11.28
C ILE A 191 6.12 -18.12 -11.63
N GLU A 192 7.14 -17.42 -12.13
CA GLU A 192 7.01 -16.03 -12.56
C GLU A 192 5.97 -15.89 -13.68
N ALA A 193 5.97 -16.81 -14.65
CA ALA A 193 4.97 -16.85 -15.71
C ALA A 193 3.54 -17.05 -15.16
N LEU A 194 3.37 -17.95 -14.18
CA LEU A 194 2.08 -18.15 -13.51
C LEU A 194 1.63 -16.88 -12.78
N ASN A 195 2.53 -16.28 -12.02
CA ASN A 195 2.28 -15.05 -11.25
C ASN A 195 1.83 -13.91 -12.16
N THR A 196 2.54 -13.68 -13.26
CA THR A 196 2.16 -12.65 -14.25
C THR A 196 0.86 -13.01 -14.95
N ALA A 197 0.63 -14.28 -15.31
CA ALA A 197 -0.61 -14.67 -15.98
C ALA A 197 -1.86 -14.48 -15.10
N VAL A 198 -1.75 -14.73 -13.79
CA VAL A 198 -2.82 -14.45 -12.84
C VAL A 198 -3.12 -12.95 -12.76
N ASN A 199 -2.09 -12.12 -12.57
CA ASN A 199 -2.28 -10.66 -12.50
C ASN A 199 -2.87 -10.08 -13.79
N ASP A 200 -2.31 -10.45 -14.96
CA ASP A 200 -2.80 -9.94 -16.25
C ASP A 200 -4.26 -10.36 -16.51
N TYR A 201 -4.61 -11.64 -16.26
CA TYR A 201 -5.99 -12.10 -16.44
C TYR A 201 -6.96 -11.35 -15.52
N VAL A 202 -6.61 -11.24 -14.23
CA VAL A 202 -7.44 -10.57 -13.24
C VAL A 202 -7.56 -9.09 -13.55
N GLU A 203 -6.49 -8.42 -13.97
CA GLU A 203 -6.52 -7.02 -14.38
C GLU A 203 -7.50 -6.80 -15.54
N GLU A 204 -7.33 -7.53 -16.64
CA GLU A 204 -8.21 -7.34 -17.80
C GLU A 204 -9.68 -7.65 -17.47
N ARG A 205 -9.92 -8.75 -16.74
CA ARG A 205 -11.29 -9.16 -16.39
C ARG A 205 -11.94 -8.23 -15.36
N SER A 206 -11.18 -7.77 -14.38
CA SER A 206 -11.67 -6.80 -13.41
C SER A 206 -11.99 -5.46 -14.07
N PHE A 207 -11.25 -5.03 -15.08
CA PHE A 207 -11.55 -3.80 -15.81
C PHE A 207 -12.87 -3.90 -16.58
N GLU A 208 -13.15 -5.04 -17.22
CA GLU A 208 -14.43 -5.31 -17.89
C GLU A 208 -15.61 -5.21 -16.91
N ILE A 209 -15.48 -5.82 -15.74
CA ILE A 209 -16.52 -5.79 -14.70
C ILE A 209 -16.66 -4.38 -14.10
N PHE A 210 -15.54 -3.68 -13.89
CA PHE A 210 -15.52 -2.29 -13.44
C PHE A 210 -16.33 -1.39 -14.40
N GLN A 211 -16.12 -1.53 -15.71
CA GLN A 211 -16.88 -0.82 -16.73
C GLN A 211 -18.36 -1.24 -16.75
N ALA A 212 -18.66 -2.54 -16.58
CA ALA A 212 -20.03 -3.03 -16.48
C ALA A 212 -20.80 -2.44 -15.29
N LEU A 213 -20.09 -2.12 -14.20
CA LEU A 213 -20.64 -1.47 -13.02
C LEU A 213 -20.73 0.06 -13.13
N GLY A 214 -20.39 0.62 -14.28
CA GLY A 214 -20.45 2.06 -14.56
C GLY A 214 -19.17 2.82 -14.21
N GLY A 215 -18.10 2.12 -13.86
CA GLY A 215 -16.78 2.71 -13.65
C GLY A 215 -16.19 3.26 -14.96
N VAL A 216 -15.50 4.38 -14.87
CA VAL A 216 -14.81 5.03 -15.99
C VAL A 216 -13.38 5.36 -15.58
N ALA A 217 -12.40 4.94 -16.36
CA ALA A 217 -10.99 5.21 -16.14
C ALA A 217 -10.22 5.12 -17.47
N ASP A 218 -9.22 5.97 -17.66
CA ASP A 218 -8.26 5.87 -18.77
C ASP A 218 -7.02 5.07 -18.34
N GLN A 219 -6.67 5.09 -17.06
CA GLN A 219 -5.62 4.27 -16.46
C GLN A 219 -6.24 3.40 -15.38
N PHE A 220 -6.04 2.09 -15.53
CA PHE A 220 -6.51 1.08 -14.60
C PHE A 220 -5.42 0.03 -14.48
N HIS A 221 -4.85 -0.13 -13.29
CA HIS A 221 -3.94 -1.23 -12.96
C HIS A 221 -4.49 -1.99 -11.78
N ASN A 222 -4.43 -3.31 -11.83
CA ASN A 222 -4.89 -4.16 -10.75
C ASN A 222 -3.84 -5.24 -10.48
N VAL A 223 -3.25 -5.18 -9.30
CA VAL A 223 -2.12 -6.02 -8.92
C VAL A 223 -2.46 -6.77 -7.64
N LEU A 224 -2.36 -8.09 -7.71
CA LEU A 224 -2.36 -8.96 -6.54
C LEU A 224 -0.93 -9.23 -6.13
N VAL A 225 -0.66 -9.16 -4.82
CA VAL A 225 0.65 -9.46 -4.25
C VAL A 225 0.52 -10.20 -2.93
N ALA A 226 1.48 -11.08 -2.66
CA ALA A 226 1.69 -11.71 -1.37
C ALA A 226 3.13 -11.51 -0.89
N ALA A 227 3.30 -11.50 0.43
CA ALA A 227 4.60 -11.48 1.08
C ALA A 227 4.56 -12.41 2.30
N GLY A 228 5.61 -13.23 2.45
CA GLY A 228 5.71 -14.21 3.54
C GLY A 228 6.68 -15.35 3.22
N ASP A 229 6.56 -16.47 3.92
CA ASP A 229 7.31 -17.72 3.73
C ASP A 229 6.65 -18.75 2.78
N GLY A 230 5.41 -18.51 2.34
CA GLY A 230 4.65 -19.29 1.38
C GLY A 230 3.82 -20.46 1.95
N SER A 231 3.66 -20.54 3.28
CA SER A 231 3.15 -21.75 3.99
C SER A 231 1.61 -21.84 4.19
N GLU A 232 0.84 -20.80 3.87
CA GLU A 232 -0.64 -20.65 3.84
C GLU A 232 -1.21 -19.55 4.78
N THR A 233 -2.26 -18.85 4.32
CA THR A 233 -3.17 -18.02 5.15
C THR A 233 -4.58 -18.58 5.13
N SER A 234 -5.39 -18.26 6.15
CA SER A 234 -6.84 -18.39 6.06
C SER A 234 -7.42 -17.33 5.11
N GLY A 235 -8.22 -17.73 4.14
CA GLY A 235 -8.83 -16.85 3.15
C GLY A 235 -9.91 -15.94 3.74
N LEU A 236 -9.91 -14.70 3.23
CA LEU A 236 -10.66 -13.51 3.61
C LEU A 236 -12.09 -13.67 4.18
N LEU A 237 -12.86 -14.65 3.72
CA LEU A 237 -14.32 -14.72 3.95
C LEU A 237 -14.78 -16.02 4.62
N ASN A 238 -13.87 -16.73 5.29
CA ASN A 238 -14.08 -18.11 5.79
C ASN A 238 -14.63 -19.04 4.70
N GLU A 239 -14.33 -18.72 3.44
CA GLU A 239 -14.87 -19.43 2.29
C GLU A 239 -14.19 -20.77 2.19
N ARG A 240 -14.99 -21.81 2.37
CA ARG A 240 -14.55 -23.18 2.26
C ARG A 240 -14.79 -23.66 0.84
N GLU A 241 -13.78 -24.31 0.29
CA GLU A 241 -13.95 -25.09 -0.93
C GLU A 241 -14.43 -26.49 -0.59
N LYS A 242 -15.25 -27.05 -1.48
CA LYS A 242 -15.52 -28.48 -1.45
C LYS A 242 -14.29 -29.18 -2.04
N ASP A 243 -13.89 -30.30 -1.46
CA ASP A 243 -12.83 -31.15 -2.02
C ASP A 243 -13.26 -31.73 -3.38
N GLU A 244 -12.33 -32.40 -4.08
CA GLU A 244 -12.57 -33.07 -5.37
C GLU A 244 -13.70 -34.13 -5.30
N ASN A 245 -14.17 -34.49 -4.10
CA ASN A 245 -15.27 -35.42 -3.85
C ASN A 245 -16.57 -34.72 -3.40
N GLY A 246 -16.64 -33.38 -3.47
CA GLY A 246 -17.82 -32.59 -3.13
C GLY A 246 -18.07 -32.42 -1.63
N ARG A 247 -17.15 -32.82 -0.75
CA ARG A 247 -17.26 -32.65 0.71
C ARG A 247 -16.70 -31.30 1.11
N TRP A 248 -17.35 -30.63 2.06
CA TRP A 248 -16.81 -29.39 2.62
C TRP A 248 -15.46 -29.64 3.27
N ASN A 249 -14.39 -29.08 2.70
CA ASN A 249 -13.06 -29.16 3.29
C ASN A 249 -12.99 -28.19 4.48
N LYS A 250 -12.43 -28.65 5.61
CA LYS A 250 -12.34 -27.85 6.85
C LYS A 250 -11.13 -26.89 6.86
N GLY A 251 -10.17 -27.07 5.95
CA GLY A 251 -8.86 -26.42 6.07
C GLY A 251 -8.45 -25.46 4.96
N LEU A 252 -8.81 -25.71 3.69
CA LEU A 252 -8.29 -24.91 2.56
C LEU A 252 -9.22 -23.75 2.21
N PRO A 253 -8.74 -22.50 2.26
CA PRO A 253 -9.52 -21.35 1.83
C PRO A 253 -9.50 -21.19 0.31
N LYS A 254 -10.57 -20.62 -0.24
CA LYS A 254 -10.64 -20.36 -1.69
C LYS A 254 -9.54 -19.41 -2.14
N ALA A 255 -8.90 -19.75 -3.26
CA ALA A 255 -8.02 -18.87 -4.05
C ALA A 255 -6.76 -18.31 -3.37
N VAL A 256 -6.30 -18.87 -2.25
CA VAL A 256 -5.04 -18.45 -1.57
C VAL A 256 -3.84 -18.52 -2.51
N GLY A 257 -3.78 -19.55 -3.36
CA GLY A 257 -2.72 -19.73 -4.34
C GLY A 257 -2.78 -18.81 -5.55
N LEU A 258 -3.78 -17.90 -5.64
CA LEU A 258 -3.86 -16.90 -6.71
C LEU A 258 -3.16 -15.59 -6.35
N PHE A 259 -2.69 -15.40 -5.12
CA PHE A 259 -1.88 -14.23 -4.77
C PHE A 259 -0.40 -14.48 -5.11
N PRO A 260 0.18 -13.76 -6.08
CA PRO A 260 1.55 -13.94 -6.51
C PRO A 260 2.58 -13.49 -5.47
N TYR A 261 3.62 -14.31 -5.26
CA TYR A 261 4.80 -13.93 -4.48
C TYR A 261 5.91 -13.46 -5.41
N GLN A 262 6.75 -12.53 -4.94
CA GLN A 262 8.06 -12.34 -5.56
C GLN A 262 8.99 -13.46 -5.09
N VAL A 263 9.78 -14.02 -5.99
CA VAL A 263 10.53 -15.28 -5.78
C VAL A 263 12.00 -15.09 -6.10
N LYS A 264 12.87 -15.80 -5.38
CA LYS A 264 14.29 -15.87 -5.68
C LYS A 264 14.79 -17.32 -5.63
N LEU A 265 15.93 -17.55 -6.29
CA LEU A 265 16.66 -18.81 -6.19
C LEU A 265 17.50 -18.86 -4.92
N ILE A 266 17.49 -20.01 -4.26
CA ILE A 266 18.33 -20.33 -3.11
C ILE A 266 19.10 -21.62 -3.36
N VAL A 267 20.21 -21.79 -2.64
CA VAL A 267 20.93 -23.07 -2.62
C VAL A 267 20.12 -24.05 -1.76
N PRO A 268 19.66 -25.19 -2.31
CA PRO A 268 18.82 -26.13 -1.55
C PRO A 268 19.56 -26.65 -0.32
N GLU A 269 18.94 -26.52 0.85
CA GLU A 269 19.48 -27.09 2.09
C GLU A 269 19.19 -28.60 2.17
N LYS A 270 19.92 -29.33 3.03
CA LYS A 270 19.67 -30.76 3.26
C LYS A 270 18.23 -31.06 3.73
N ARG A 271 17.52 -30.08 4.29
CA ARG A 271 16.15 -30.20 4.81
C ARG A 271 15.06 -29.67 3.85
N LYS A 272 15.30 -28.58 3.11
CA LYS A 272 14.39 -28.06 2.07
C LYS A 272 14.92 -28.45 0.68
N LYS A 273 14.21 -29.35 0.00
CA LYS A 273 14.59 -29.87 -1.33
C LYS A 273 14.28 -28.92 -2.49
N THR A 274 13.66 -27.78 -2.22
CA THR A 274 13.26 -26.79 -3.23
C THR A 274 14.34 -25.73 -3.41
N ALA A 275 14.53 -25.28 -4.65
CA ALA A 275 15.47 -24.20 -4.99
C ALA A 275 14.80 -22.81 -5.01
N LEU A 276 13.48 -22.75 -4.83
CA LEU A 276 12.69 -21.51 -4.86
C LEU A 276 12.28 -21.08 -3.46
N GLU A 277 12.42 -19.79 -3.18
CA GLU A 277 12.02 -19.17 -1.92
C GLU A 277 11.29 -17.84 -2.19
N THR A 278 10.22 -17.57 -1.43
CA THR A 278 9.49 -16.30 -1.48
C THR A 278 10.28 -15.15 -0.85
N LEU A 279 10.03 -13.95 -1.33
CA LEU A 279 10.41 -12.73 -0.62
C LEU A 279 9.37 -12.42 0.48
N ARG A 280 9.88 -11.86 1.58
CA ARG A 280 9.07 -11.48 2.76
C ARG A 280 8.54 -10.06 2.63
N PHE A 281 8.71 -9.49 1.45
CA PHE A 281 8.16 -8.23 1.03
C PHE A 281 7.87 -8.33 -0.45
N SER A 282 6.96 -7.48 -0.93
CA SER A 282 6.81 -7.21 -2.35
C SER A 282 7.05 -5.73 -2.60
N THR A 283 7.47 -5.39 -3.81
CA THR A 283 7.63 -4.02 -4.28
C THR A 283 6.96 -3.90 -5.63
N THR A 284 6.02 -2.98 -5.74
CA THR A 284 5.27 -2.72 -6.97
C THR A 284 5.47 -1.26 -7.37
N ASP A 285 6.03 -1.05 -8.56
CA ASP A 285 6.28 0.28 -9.09
C ASP A 285 5.08 0.78 -9.88
N PHE A 286 4.74 2.04 -9.68
CA PHE A 286 3.63 2.70 -10.35
C PHE A 286 4.03 4.11 -10.82
N THR A 287 3.19 4.68 -11.67
CA THR A 287 3.29 6.09 -12.08
C THR A 287 1.97 6.79 -11.85
N THR A 288 2.01 8.03 -11.36
CA THR A 288 0.80 8.85 -11.22
C THR A 288 0.15 9.14 -12.57
N ALA A 289 -1.16 9.36 -12.56
CA ALA A 289 -1.97 9.57 -13.75
C ALA A 289 -1.48 10.77 -14.59
N GLY A 290 -1.09 11.86 -13.92
CA GLY A 290 -0.69 13.12 -14.56
C GLY A 290 -1.87 13.87 -15.18
N GLU A 291 -1.58 14.85 -16.05
CA GLU A 291 -2.58 15.54 -16.88
C GLU A 291 -3.72 16.23 -16.09
N GLY A 292 -3.46 16.58 -14.82
CA GLY A 292 -4.45 17.22 -13.96
C GLY A 292 -5.51 16.28 -13.41
N LYS A 293 -5.30 14.96 -13.50
CA LYS A 293 -6.13 13.92 -12.89
C LYS A 293 -5.57 13.47 -11.54
N LEU A 294 -6.47 13.08 -10.64
CA LEU A 294 -6.14 12.42 -9.39
C LEU A 294 -5.59 11.01 -9.68
N THR A 295 -4.67 10.55 -8.84
CA THR A 295 -4.25 9.13 -8.83
C THR A 295 -4.80 8.50 -7.56
N GLN A 296 -5.74 7.57 -7.71
CA GLN A 296 -6.32 6.84 -6.60
C GLN A 296 -5.70 5.45 -6.51
N LEU A 297 -5.27 5.08 -5.33
CA LEU A 297 -4.84 3.74 -4.97
C LEU A 297 -5.87 3.15 -4.01
N HIS A 298 -6.36 1.96 -4.30
CA HIS A 298 -7.23 1.21 -3.41
C HIS A 298 -6.48 0.02 -2.84
N PHE A 299 -6.62 -0.19 -1.53
CA PHE A 299 -6.00 -1.31 -0.83
C PHE A 299 -7.06 -2.24 -0.24
N ASP A 300 -7.00 -3.50 -0.60
CA ASP A 300 -7.85 -4.54 -0.02
C ASP A 300 -6.96 -5.68 0.51
N VAL A 301 -6.90 -5.83 1.83
CA VAL A 301 -6.10 -6.88 2.49
C VAL A 301 -6.89 -8.17 2.53
N TRP A 302 -6.31 -9.25 1.99
CA TRP A 302 -6.93 -10.57 1.85
C TRP A 302 -6.45 -11.59 2.87
N GLY A 303 -5.16 -11.54 3.17
CA GLY A 303 -4.49 -12.41 4.13
C GLY A 303 -3.78 -11.54 5.15
N TYR A 304 -4.05 -11.77 6.43
CA TYR A 304 -3.42 -11.07 7.53
C TYR A 304 -3.34 -11.97 8.76
N ASN A 305 -2.43 -11.64 9.66
CA ASN A 305 -2.26 -12.33 10.93
C ASN A 305 -2.81 -11.44 12.05
N SER A 306 -3.71 -11.95 12.88
CA SER A 306 -4.30 -11.15 13.97
C SER A 306 -3.27 -10.69 15.02
N ASP A 307 -2.13 -11.37 15.15
CA ASP A 307 -1.11 -11.04 16.16
C ASP A 307 -0.07 -10.03 15.64
N LYS A 308 -0.08 -9.72 14.33
CA LYS A 308 0.93 -8.90 13.65
C LYS A 308 0.25 -7.91 12.70
N GLN A 309 0.60 -6.63 12.80
CA GLN A 309 -0.02 -5.61 11.96
C GLN A 309 0.54 -5.64 10.54
N THR A 310 -0.27 -6.05 9.56
CA THR A 310 0.08 -5.95 8.13
C THR A 310 0.61 -4.55 7.84
N THR A 311 1.77 -4.44 7.17
CA THR A 311 2.39 -3.14 6.93
C THR A 311 2.49 -2.89 5.43
N VAL A 312 1.87 -1.81 4.97
CA VAL A 312 1.95 -1.31 3.59
C VAL A 312 2.66 0.04 3.61
N VAL A 313 3.66 0.21 2.75
CA VAL A 313 4.43 1.45 2.62
C VAL A 313 4.28 1.97 1.20
N VAL A 314 3.72 3.16 1.05
CA VAL A 314 3.74 3.91 -0.21
C VAL A 314 4.91 4.89 -0.14
N GLU A 315 5.78 4.94 -1.14
CA GLU A 315 6.89 5.91 -1.16
C GLU A 315 6.91 6.72 -2.45
N ARG A 316 6.89 8.04 -2.30
CA ARG A 316 6.89 8.99 -3.41
C ARG A 316 7.82 10.16 -3.10
N ASN A 317 8.77 10.44 -3.99
CA ASN A 317 9.74 11.54 -3.84
C ASN A 317 10.52 11.50 -2.50
N GLY A 318 10.83 10.30 -2.01
CA GLY A 318 11.51 10.07 -0.73
C GLY A 318 10.64 10.29 0.51
N LEU A 319 9.34 10.55 0.34
CA LEU A 319 8.37 10.64 1.43
C LEU A 319 7.58 9.33 1.50
N SER A 320 7.58 8.70 2.68
CA SER A 320 7.00 7.37 2.92
C SER A 320 5.71 7.50 3.74
N TYR A 321 4.65 6.85 3.28
CA TYR A 321 3.34 6.78 3.91
C TYR A 321 3.11 5.35 4.40
N HIS A 322 2.99 5.18 5.70
CA HIS A 322 2.78 3.88 6.32
C HIS A 322 1.31 3.66 6.58
N LEU A 323 0.83 2.47 6.22
CA LEU A 323 -0.52 2.02 6.50
C LEU A 323 -0.41 0.67 7.22
N PHE A 324 -1.02 0.59 8.40
CA PHE A 324 -0.98 -0.56 9.30
C PHE A 324 -2.35 -1.23 9.34
N GLY A 325 -2.37 -2.56 9.23
CA GLY A 325 -3.55 -3.39 9.42
C GLY A 325 -3.88 -3.56 10.90
N SER A 326 -5.10 -4.04 11.15
CA SER A 326 -5.66 -4.25 12.48
C SER A 326 -5.78 -5.75 12.81
N ASP A 327 -5.72 -6.09 14.10
CA ASP A 327 -5.98 -7.43 14.62
C ASP A 327 -7.45 -7.85 14.45
N GLU A 328 -8.37 -6.89 14.67
CA GLU A 328 -9.81 -7.07 14.58
C GLU A 328 -10.39 -6.86 13.17
N THR A 329 -9.73 -6.04 12.34
CA THR A 329 -10.22 -5.66 11.01
C THR A 329 -9.11 -5.73 9.97
N ARG A 330 -9.46 -6.21 8.77
CA ARG A 330 -8.58 -6.21 7.59
C ARG A 330 -8.25 -4.82 7.04
N PHE A 331 -8.78 -3.75 7.65
CA PHE A 331 -8.63 -2.40 7.14
C PHE A 331 -7.30 -1.80 7.59
N LEU A 332 -6.72 -1.01 6.70
CA LEU A 332 -5.49 -0.29 6.92
C LEU A 332 -5.79 1.10 7.51
N THR A 333 -4.82 1.61 8.27
CA THR A 333 -4.82 2.95 8.84
C THR A 333 -3.40 3.50 9.00
N PRO A 334 -3.14 4.81 8.82
CA PRO A 334 -1.86 5.42 9.16
C PRO A 334 -1.55 5.40 10.65
N ASP A 335 -2.56 5.24 11.50
CA ASP A 335 -2.39 5.20 12.95
C ASP A 335 -1.95 3.82 13.44
N SER A 336 -0.64 3.67 13.71
CA SER A 336 -0.07 2.45 14.28
C SER A 336 -0.58 2.10 15.69
N ALA A 337 -1.15 3.06 16.43
CA ALA A 337 -1.72 2.83 17.76
C ALA A 337 -3.17 2.33 17.71
N PHE A 338 -3.77 2.27 16.53
CA PHE A 338 -5.16 1.90 16.32
C PHE A 338 -5.50 0.50 16.82
N THR A 339 -4.51 -0.42 16.88
CA THR A 339 -4.71 -1.79 17.37
C THR A 339 -3.52 -2.35 18.12
N ASN A 340 -3.75 -3.46 18.82
CA ASN A 340 -2.68 -4.24 19.43
C ASN A 340 -2.04 -5.15 18.37
N GLY A 341 -0.76 -5.41 18.51
CA GLY A 341 -0.05 -6.31 17.62
C GLY A 341 1.42 -5.97 17.50
N LYS A 342 2.23 -6.94 17.08
CA LYS A 342 3.63 -6.69 16.78
C LYS A 342 3.72 -5.94 15.45
N THR A 343 4.36 -4.77 15.43
CA THR A 343 4.57 -4.00 14.19
C THR A 343 5.94 -4.28 13.59
N PHE A 344 6.13 -4.03 12.30
CA PHE A 344 7.45 -4.15 11.68
C PHE A 344 8.50 -3.25 12.37
N GLN A 345 8.09 -2.07 12.85
CA GLN A 345 8.95 -1.19 13.63
C GLN A 345 9.43 -1.81 14.95
N THR A 346 8.62 -2.65 15.61
CA THR A 346 9.09 -3.36 16.82
C THR A 346 10.20 -4.37 16.51
N VAL A 347 10.19 -4.98 15.32
CA VAL A 347 11.24 -5.89 14.86
C VAL A 347 12.54 -5.12 14.60
N ILE A 348 12.44 -3.96 13.96
CA ILE A 348 13.57 -3.04 13.74
C ILE A 348 14.16 -2.62 15.08
N ASN A 349 13.32 -2.20 16.03
CA ASN A 349 13.77 -1.76 17.35
C ASN A 349 14.46 -2.89 18.14
N ASP A 350 13.95 -4.13 18.07
CA ASP A 350 14.61 -5.28 18.70
C ASP A 350 15.98 -5.56 18.07
N LEU A 351 16.09 -5.49 16.74
CA LEU A 351 17.35 -5.69 16.04
C LEU A 351 18.38 -4.60 16.39
N GLU A 352 17.95 -3.33 16.40
CA GLU A 352 18.82 -2.17 16.63
C GLU A 352 19.24 -2.04 18.09
N PHE A 353 18.29 -2.06 19.02
CA PHE A 353 18.56 -1.73 20.42
C PHE A 353 18.92 -2.94 21.27
N ASN A 354 18.38 -4.13 20.98
CA ASN A 354 18.68 -5.34 21.75
C ASN A 354 19.81 -6.13 21.10
N LYS A 355 19.63 -6.62 19.86
CA LYS A 355 20.62 -7.53 19.25
C LYS A 355 21.95 -6.84 18.93
N ILE A 356 21.89 -5.72 18.21
CA ILE A 356 23.08 -4.93 17.87
C ILE A 356 23.62 -4.21 19.11
N GLY A 357 22.73 -3.70 19.97
CA GLY A 357 23.10 -3.09 21.25
C GLY A 357 23.92 -4.02 22.15
N ASP A 358 23.47 -5.27 22.34
CA ASP A 358 24.18 -6.27 23.13
C ASP A 358 25.56 -6.61 22.56
N LEU A 359 25.69 -6.69 21.22
CA LEU A 359 26.97 -6.91 20.56
C LEU A 359 27.92 -5.71 20.72
N LYS A 360 27.40 -4.48 20.62
CA LYS A 360 28.18 -3.27 20.87
C LYS A 360 28.71 -3.24 22.30
N GLU A 361 27.90 -3.60 23.30
CA GLU A 361 28.36 -3.68 24.70
C GLU A 361 29.38 -4.82 24.90
N LYS A 362 29.22 -5.96 24.23
CA LYS A 362 30.21 -7.06 24.27
C LYS A 362 31.55 -6.68 23.62
N ILE A 363 31.56 -5.86 22.59
CA ILE A 363 32.78 -5.47 21.89
C ILE A 363 33.44 -4.27 22.59
N TYR A 364 32.68 -3.19 22.77
CA TYR A 364 33.17 -1.86 23.17
C TYR A 364 32.83 -1.49 24.62
N GLY A 365 31.99 -2.26 25.30
CA GLY A 365 31.52 -1.94 26.65
C GLY A 365 32.62 -1.98 27.70
N LYS A 366 32.30 -1.53 28.93
CA LYS A 366 33.27 -1.44 30.04
C LYS A 366 33.82 -2.79 30.50
N LYS A 367 33.19 -3.88 30.09
CA LYS A 367 33.66 -5.26 30.28
C LYS A 367 33.80 -6.01 28.96
N GLY A 368 33.73 -5.31 27.83
CA GLY A 368 33.79 -5.87 26.49
C GLY A 368 35.19 -6.31 26.09
N PHE A 369 35.29 -6.90 24.91
CA PHE A 369 36.55 -7.43 24.37
C PHE A 369 37.66 -6.38 24.33
N ASP A 370 37.36 -5.14 23.93
CA ASP A 370 38.38 -4.07 23.87
C ASP A 370 39.02 -3.79 25.23
N TYR A 371 38.19 -3.65 26.26
CA TYR A 371 38.67 -3.46 27.63
C TYR A 371 39.46 -4.66 28.14
N GLN A 372 38.99 -5.88 27.86
CA GLN A 372 39.66 -7.11 28.30
C GLN A 372 41.01 -7.30 27.60
N ILE A 373 41.08 -7.01 26.30
CA ILE A 373 42.32 -7.04 25.50
C ILE A 373 43.29 -6.00 26.01
N GLU A 374 42.84 -4.75 26.25
CA GLU A 374 43.71 -3.69 26.80
C GLU A 374 44.22 -4.05 28.19
N THR A 375 43.36 -4.58 29.06
CA THR A 375 43.75 -5.02 30.41
C THR A 375 44.74 -6.18 30.36
N ALA A 376 44.52 -7.15 29.45
CA ALA A 376 45.44 -8.28 29.26
C ALA A 376 46.78 -7.83 28.68
N LYS A 377 46.78 -6.86 27.75
CA LYS A 377 48.01 -6.23 27.21
C LYS A 377 48.80 -5.55 28.32
N LYS A 378 48.16 -4.70 29.14
CA LYS A 378 48.82 -4.08 30.32
C LYS A 378 49.44 -5.10 31.26
N LYS A 379 48.71 -6.17 31.60
CA LYS A 379 49.24 -7.24 32.47
C LYS A 379 50.39 -8.02 31.84
N LYS A 380 50.31 -8.28 30.53
CA LYS A 380 51.40 -8.91 29.77
C LYS A 380 52.66 -8.05 29.83
N ASP A 381 52.54 -6.75 29.56
CA ASP A 381 53.67 -5.80 29.57
C ASP A 381 54.25 -5.64 31.00
N GLU A 382 53.40 -5.63 32.03
CA GLU A 382 53.84 -5.66 33.43
C GLU A 382 54.61 -6.94 33.79
N THR A 383 54.15 -8.11 33.31
CA THR A 383 54.84 -9.39 33.51
C THR A 383 56.17 -9.43 32.76
N GLU A 384 56.24 -8.91 31.53
CA GLU A 384 57.48 -8.78 30.76
C GLU A 384 58.52 -7.95 31.51
N LEU A 385 58.12 -6.80 32.05
CA LEU A 385 59.00 -5.95 32.84
C LEU A 385 59.46 -6.62 34.16
N LYS A 386 58.66 -7.51 34.75
CA LYS A 386 59.06 -8.34 35.89
C LYS A 386 60.04 -9.43 35.50
N ILE A 387 59.85 -10.07 34.34
CA ILE A 387 60.80 -11.05 33.78
C ILE A 387 62.16 -10.38 33.61
N GLU A 388 62.22 -9.22 32.94
CA GLU A 388 63.48 -8.49 32.73
C GLU A 388 64.21 -8.16 34.05
N LYS A 389 63.46 -7.71 35.07
CA LYS A 389 64.02 -7.41 36.39
C LYS A 389 64.53 -8.67 37.10
N ASN A 390 63.74 -9.73 37.11
CA ASN A 390 64.10 -10.99 37.78
C ASN A 390 65.25 -11.70 37.07
N GLU A 391 65.33 -11.64 35.74
CA GLU A 391 66.46 -12.18 34.97
C GLU A 391 67.74 -11.41 35.26
N LYS A 392 67.67 -10.08 35.37
CA LYS A 392 68.79 -9.24 35.78
C LYS A 392 69.26 -9.58 37.19
N GLU A 393 68.35 -9.66 38.15
CA GLU A 393 68.66 -10.05 39.53
C GLU A 393 69.23 -11.48 39.62
N TYR A 394 68.66 -12.43 38.87
CA TYR A 394 69.16 -13.80 38.78
C TYR A 394 70.57 -13.85 38.18
N SER A 395 70.83 -13.11 37.10
CA SER A 395 72.16 -12.99 36.48
C SER A 395 73.19 -12.42 37.46
N ASP A 396 72.85 -11.35 38.17
CA ASP A 396 73.71 -10.72 39.20
C ASP A 396 73.98 -11.67 40.37
N MET A 397 72.97 -12.45 40.80
CA MET A 397 73.14 -13.51 41.79
C MET A 397 74.05 -14.63 41.30
N THR A 398 74.03 -15.00 40.02
CA THR A 398 74.93 -16.03 39.44
C THR A 398 76.38 -15.55 39.36
N ARG A 399 76.60 -14.25 39.12
CA ARG A 399 77.93 -13.61 39.05
C ARG A 399 78.58 -13.39 40.42
N SER A 400 77.82 -13.50 41.51
CA SER A 400 78.33 -13.33 42.86
C SER A 400 79.27 -14.49 43.26
N PRO A 401 80.50 -14.19 43.75
CA PRO A 401 81.46 -15.22 44.13
C PRO A 401 80.94 -16.02 45.34
N ILE A 402 81.16 -17.33 45.32
CA ILE A 402 80.79 -18.23 46.42
C ILE A 402 81.49 -17.75 47.70
N THR A 403 80.72 -17.47 48.75
CA THR A 403 81.27 -16.97 50.01
C THR A 403 81.49 -18.14 50.98
N THR A 404 82.73 -18.27 51.45
CA THR A 404 83.12 -19.31 52.39
C THR A 404 83.42 -18.64 53.72
N SER A 405 82.62 -18.94 54.75
CA SER A 405 82.84 -18.35 56.07
C SER A 405 84.20 -18.76 56.65
N SER A 406 84.94 -17.80 57.22
CA SER A 406 86.26 -18.06 57.82
C SER A 406 86.19 -18.85 59.14
N LYS A 407 84.98 -19.14 59.65
CA LYS A 407 84.74 -19.79 60.95
C LYS A 407 83.63 -20.84 60.85
N ALA A 408 83.88 -22.04 61.38
CA ALA A 408 82.86 -23.08 61.50
C ALA A 408 81.66 -22.64 62.39
N PRO A 409 80.43 -23.10 62.09
CA PRO A 409 79.21 -22.71 62.81
C PRO A 409 79.29 -22.88 64.35
N ARG A 410 78.56 -22.06 65.11
CA ARG A 410 78.63 -22.02 66.59
C ARG A 410 78.26 -23.36 67.23
N ASP A 411 77.34 -24.11 66.63
CA ASP A 411 76.93 -25.44 67.11
C ASP A 411 78.00 -26.50 66.86
N VAL A 412 78.71 -26.42 65.74
CA VAL A 412 79.89 -27.24 65.44
C VAL A 412 81.04 -26.90 66.40
N ARG A 413 81.22 -25.62 66.75
CA ARG A 413 82.20 -25.19 67.78
C ARG A 413 81.82 -25.65 69.19
N LYS A 414 80.52 -25.68 69.54
CA LYS A 414 80.01 -26.21 70.82
C LYS A 414 80.17 -27.72 70.89
N ALA A 415 79.87 -28.44 69.80
CA ALA A 415 80.10 -29.87 69.67
C ALA A 415 81.59 -30.23 69.83
N ARG A 416 82.51 -29.45 69.21
CA ARG A 416 83.96 -29.57 69.42
C ARG A 416 84.36 -29.42 70.89
N LYS A 417 83.84 -28.40 71.60
CA LYS A 417 84.13 -28.21 73.04
C LYS A 417 83.62 -29.37 73.89
N LYS A 418 82.51 -30.00 73.49
CA LYS A 418 81.91 -31.14 74.20
C LYS A 418 82.65 -32.46 73.90
N ALA A 419 83.10 -32.67 72.66
CA ALA A 419 83.88 -33.83 72.23
C ALA A 419 85.31 -33.83 72.82
N ILE A 420 86.00 -32.68 72.85
CA ILE A 420 87.32 -32.52 73.49
C ILE A 420 87.25 -32.81 75.00
N LYS A 421 86.12 -32.49 75.65
CA LYS A 421 85.91 -32.75 77.08
C LYS A 421 85.66 -34.23 77.41
N ASN A 422 85.30 -35.05 76.41
CA ASN A 422 84.92 -36.46 76.57
C ASN A 422 85.92 -37.45 75.94
N GLY A 423 87.13 -37.01 75.56
CA GLY A 423 88.26 -37.90 75.21
C GLY A 423 88.14 -38.71 73.92
N THR A 424 87.15 -38.44 73.06
CA THR A 424 86.94 -39.14 71.79
C THR A 424 87.32 -38.24 70.62
N VAL A 425 88.50 -38.45 70.05
CA VAL A 425 88.93 -37.78 68.81
C VAL A 425 88.97 -38.82 67.70
N THR A 426 87.99 -38.77 66.80
CA THR A 426 88.12 -39.30 65.45
C THR A 426 87.93 -38.16 64.46
N ASP A 427 88.82 -38.14 63.48
CA ASP A 427 89.00 -37.11 62.47
C ASP A 427 87.75 -37.01 61.58
N GLN A 428 86.83 -36.09 61.89
CA GLN A 428 85.78 -35.71 60.96
C GLN A 428 86.20 -34.42 60.25
N LYS A 429 86.18 -34.41 58.91
CA LYS A 429 86.52 -33.25 58.09
C LYS A 429 85.55 -32.10 58.39
N HIS A 430 86.06 -31.04 59.03
CA HIS A 430 85.29 -29.84 59.35
C HIS A 430 85.34 -28.85 58.18
N GLN A 431 84.40 -28.95 57.25
CA GLN A 431 84.30 -27.96 56.17
C GLN A 431 83.65 -26.66 56.70
N PRO A 432 84.20 -25.47 56.36
CA PRO A 432 83.51 -24.20 56.60
C PRO A 432 82.15 -24.20 55.90
N LYS A 433 81.16 -23.47 56.45
CA LYS A 433 79.86 -23.34 55.77
C LYS A 433 80.08 -22.49 54.53
N THR A 434 80.01 -23.14 53.36
CA THR A 434 80.03 -22.52 52.05
C THR A 434 78.60 -22.17 51.69
N ASP A 435 78.29 -20.87 51.59
CA ASP A 435 76.97 -20.43 51.15
C ASP A 435 77.05 -20.15 49.64
N SER A 436 76.40 -21.01 48.87
CA SER A 436 76.33 -20.89 47.41
C SER A 436 75.04 -20.23 46.96
N ASP A 437 74.18 -19.79 47.90
CA ASP A 437 72.82 -19.29 47.65
C ASP A 437 71.97 -20.23 46.76
N LYS A 438 72.36 -21.51 46.63
CA LYS A 438 71.71 -22.51 45.76
C LYS A 438 70.19 -22.63 45.97
N PRO A 439 69.65 -22.60 47.21
CA PRO A 439 68.20 -22.61 47.43
C PRO A 439 67.51 -21.33 46.94
N LYS A 440 68.18 -20.18 47.04
CA LYS A 440 67.63 -18.90 46.53
C LYS A 440 67.69 -18.84 45.01
N ARG A 441 68.78 -19.34 44.40
CA ARG A 441 68.89 -19.49 42.94
C ARG A 441 67.81 -20.44 42.41
N GLY A 442 67.58 -21.58 43.05
CA GLY A 442 66.49 -22.49 42.67
C GLY A 442 65.10 -21.84 42.73
N LYS A 443 64.84 -21.01 43.75
CA LYS A 443 63.60 -20.23 43.87
C LYS A 443 63.46 -19.13 42.80
N GLY A 444 64.53 -18.37 42.54
CA GLY A 444 64.51 -17.35 41.48
C GLY A 444 64.33 -17.97 40.09
N GLN A 445 64.91 -19.15 39.85
CA GLN A 445 64.71 -19.89 38.61
C GLN A 445 63.25 -20.36 38.46
N SER A 446 62.62 -20.88 39.51
CA SER A 446 61.19 -21.24 39.46
C SER A 446 60.30 -20.03 39.25
N GLU A 447 60.58 -18.91 39.93
CA GLU A 447 59.81 -17.66 39.78
C GLU A 447 59.88 -17.11 38.35
N ILE A 448 61.04 -17.18 37.69
CA ILE A 448 61.18 -16.78 36.27
C ILE A 448 60.34 -17.70 35.37
N VAL A 449 60.40 -19.02 35.57
CA VAL A 449 59.60 -19.98 34.81
C VAL A 449 58.09 -19.71 34.98
N ASP A 450 57.66 -19.42 36.21
CA ASP A 450 56.26 -19.09 36.51
C ASP A 450 55.84 -17.78 35.81
N LEU A 451 56.70 -16.75 35.77
CA LEU A 451 56.43 -15.50 35.05
C LEU A 451 56.35 -15.71 33.53
N TYR A 452 57.19 -16.56 32.95
CA TYR A 452 57.09 -16.93 31.54
C TYR A 452 55.78 -17.66 31.24
N ASN A 453 55.35 -18.58 32.11
CA ASN A 453 54.05 -19.24 31.98
C ASN A 453 52.89 -18.23 32.05
N GLU A 454 52.96 -17.23 32.93
CA GLU A 454 51.97 -16.14 33.00
C GLU A 454 51.98 -15.28 31.73
N PHE A 455 53.15 -14.96 31.18
CA PHE A 455 53.28 -14.19 29.95
C PHE A 455 52.67 -14.93 28.75
N GLU A 456 52.98 -16.23 28.59
CA GLU A 456 52.39 -17.07 27.56
C GLU A 456 50.87 -17.19 27.73
N PHE A 457 50.38 -17.30 28.97
CA PHE A 457 48.96 -17.30 29.27
C PHE A 457 48.28 -16.02 28.79
N TYR A 458 48.83 -14.84 29.10
CA TYR A 458 48.25 -13.57 28.64
C TYR A 458 48.35 -13.41 27.12
N ALA A 459 49.45 -13.84 26.49
CA ALA A 459 49.59 -13.84 25.04
C ALA A 459 48.53 -14.70 24.35
N LYS A 460 48.31 -15.93 24.85
CA LYS A 460 47.24 -16.82 24.36
C LYS A 460 45.85 -16.23 24.58
N LYS A 461 45.61 -15.68 25.77
CA LYS A 461 44.34 -15.04 26.12
C LYS A 461 44.02 -13.86 25.20
N ILE A 462 45.00 -13.01 24.87
CA ILE A 462 44.81 -11.92 23.92
C ILE A 462 44.41 -12.46 22.55
N LYS A 463 45.10 -13.49 22.06
CA LYS A 463 44.81 -14.11 20.76
C LYS A 463 43.40 -14.72 20.71
N ASP A 464 42.98 -15.40 21.77
CA ASP A 464 41.64 -15.97 21.88
C ASP A 464 40.57 -14.86 21.92
N LEU A 465 40.78 -13.81 22.71
CA LEU A 465 39.88 -12.63 22.77
C LEU A 465 39.82 -11.85 21.45
N GLU A 466 40.93 -11.71 20.73
CA GLU A 466 40.97 -11.05 19.42
C GLU A 466 40.18 -11.85 18.37
N ARG A 467 40.25 -13.20 18.42
CA ARG A 467 39.42 -14.06 17.57
C ARG A 467 37.94 -13.94 17.90
N GLU A 468 37.57 -14.06 19.18
CA GLU A 468 36.16 -13.93 19.61
C GLU A 468 35.59 -12.53 19.30
N LYS A 469 36.41 -11.48 19.42
CA LYS A 469 36.06 -10.14 18.98
C LYS A 469 35.76 -10.09 17.48
N GLN A 470 36.61 -10.69 16.66
CA GLN A 470 36.41 -10.71 15.21
C GLN A 470 35.10 -11.41 14.84
N GLU A 471 34.82 -12.57 15.44
CA GLU A 471 33.56 -13.30 15.24
C GLU A 471 32.34 -12.44 15.64
N ALA A 472 32.42 -11.69 16.74
CA ALA A 472 31.37 -10.78 17.18
C ALA A 472 31.19 -9.57 16.24
N VAL A 473 32.28 -9.02 15.71
CA VAL A 473 32.26 -7.92 14.72
C VAL A 473 31.63 -8.39 13.40
N ASP A 474 32.01 -9.58 12.93
CA ASP A 474 31.45 -10.16 11.71
C ASP A 474 29.95 -10.41 11.87
N LEU A 475 29.52 -10.93 13.02
CA LEU A 475 28.10 -11.10 13.34
C LEU A 475 27.35 -9.76 13.41
N MET A 476 27.95 -8.73 14.01
CA MET A 476 27.37 -7.38 14.07
C MET A 476 27.21 -6.79 12.66
N ALA A 477 28.16 -7.04 11.75
CA ALA A 477 28.05 -6.59 10.36
C ALA A 477 26.88 -7.26 9.62
N ILE A 478 26.62 -8.54 9.88
CA ILE A 478 25.46 -9.26 9.34
C ILE A 478 24.16 -8.62 9.85
N TYR A 479 24.06 -8.35 11.16
CA TYR A 479 22.87 -7.74 11.74
C TYR A 479 22.65 -6.31 11.26
N GLN A 480 23.73 -5.54 11.07
CA GLN A 480 23.65 -4.19 10.54
C GLN A 480 23.11 -4.18 9.11
N ARG A 481 23.58 -5.09 8.23
CA ARG A 481 23.04 -5.22 6.86
C ARG A 481 21.54 -5.53 6.87
N ARG A 482 21.09 -6.42 7.76
CA ARG A 482 19.66 -6.75 7.91
C ARG A 482 18.85 -5.55 8.43
N LEU A 483 19.43 -4.76 9.34
CA LEU A 483 18.81 -3.53 9.84
C LEU A 483 18.68 -2.49 8.73
N ASP A 484 19.74 -2.31 7.92
CA ASP A 484 19.74 -1.36 6.81
C ASP A 484 18.67 -1.74 5.77
N GLN A 485 18.54 -3.04 5.44
CA GLN A 485 17.45 -3.56 4.59
C GLN A 485 16.06 -3.26 5.17
N TYR A 486 15.84 -3.50 6.47
CA TYR A 486 14.54 -3.22 7.10
C TYR A 486 14.21 -1.72 7.14
N LYS A 487 15.21 -0.86 7.36
CA LYS A 487 15.03 0.59 7.32
C LYS A 487 14.76 1.09 5.91
N GLU A 488 15.43 0.52 4.90
CA GLU A 488 15.17 0.80 3.49
C GLU A 488 13.72 0.44 3.13
N MET A 489 13.26 -0.76 3.49
CA MET A 489 11.87 -1.23 3.26
C MET A 489 10.80 -0.36 3.93
N MET A 490 11.09 0.16 5.13
CA MET A 490 10.19 1.11 5.80
C MET A 490 10.28 2.52 5.22
N GLY A 491 11.37 2.87 4.55
CA GLY A 491 11.62 4.24 4.13
C GLY A 491 12.06 5.16 5.28
N PHE A 492 12.82 6.19 4.92
CA PHE A 492 13.55 7.02 5.89
C PHE A 492 12.79 8.27 6.36
N HIS A 493 11.85 8.78 5.57
CA HIS A 493 11.14 10.03 5.87
C HIS A 493 9.64 9.78 5.94
N TRP A 494 9.11 9.69 7.15
CA TRP A 494 7.71 9.39 7.38
C TRP A 494 6.85 10.64 7.20
N ALA A 495 5.76 10.51 6.45
CA ALA A 495 4.80 11.58 6.26
C ALA A 495 4.01 11.85 7.55
N THR A 496 3.98 13.11 8.00
CA THR A 496 3.07 13.52 9.07
C THR A 496 1.66 13.72 8.52
N TYR A 497 0.65 13.44 9.34
CA TYR A 497 -0.76 13.57 8.97
C TYR A 497 -1.59 14.26 10.05
N THR A 498 -2.77 14.73 9.64
CA THR A 498 -3.88 15.12 10.51
C THR A 498 -5.08 14.23 10.19
N GLU A 499 -5.82 13.81 11.23
CA GLU A 499 -6.99 12.94 11.10
C GLU A 499 -8.27 13.70 11.42
N GLU A 500 -9.28 13.57 10.56
CA GLU A 500 -10.63 14.08 10.76
C GLU A 500 -11.66 13.02 10.33
N ASP A 501 -12.30 12.35 11.29
CA ASP A 501 -13.37 11.37 11.07
C ASP A 501 -12.94 10.22 10.14
N GLY A 502 -11.74 9.68 10.37
CA GLY A 502 -11.14 8.63 9.55
C GLY A 502 -10.56 9.08 8.20
N LEU A 503 -10.61 10.38 7.87
CA LEU A 503 -9.85 10.96 6.75
C LEU A 503 -8.50 11.45 7.25
N TYR A 504 -7.44 10.84 6.75
CA TYR A 504 -6.06 11.22 7.03
C TYR A 504 -5.58 12.13 5.91
N THR A 505 -5.15 13.34 6.25
CA THR A 505 -4.53 14.28 5.30
C THR A 505 -3.06 14.44 5.65
N PHE A 506 -2.18 14.06 4.72
CA PHE A 506 -0.73 14.15 4.90
C PHE A 506 -0.20 15.56 4.64
N GLN A 507 1.07 15.81 4.96
CA GLN A 507 1.71 17.13 4.83
C GLN A 507 1.78 17.69 3.40
N ASP A 508 1.88 16.81 2.40
CA ASP A 508 1.80 17.16 0.97
C ASP A 508 0.35 17.21 0.48
N SER A 509 -0.57 16.83 1.39
CA SER A 509 -2.01 16.87 1.27
C SER A 509 -2.55 15.90 0.22
N THR A 510 -1.81 14.82 0.04
CA THR A 510 -2.30 13.47 -0.23
C THR A 510 -3.22 13.03 0.90
N THR A 511 -4.21 12.19 0.60
CA THR A 511 -5.22 11.75 1.59
C THR A 511 -5.34 10.23 1.63
N PHE A 512 -5.69 9.69 2.79
CA PHE A 512 -6.10 8.29 2.96
C PHE A 512 -7.42 8.23 3.72
N ASP A 513 -8.40 7.50 3.20
CA ASP A 513 -9.72 7.35 3.81
C ASP A 513 -9.89 5.93 4.36
N SER A 514 -10.06 5.79 5.68
CA SER A 514 -10.21 4.48 6.33
C SER A 514 -11.52 3.77 6.02
N TYR A 515 -12.57 4.48 5.58
CA TYR A 515 -13.88 3.88 5.27
C TYR A 515 -13.98 3.39 3.83
N THR A 516 -13.15 3.91 2.94
CA THR A 516 -13.08 3.47 1.54
C THR A 516 -11.80 2.73 1.21
N GLN A 517 -10.78 2.82 2.07
CA GLN A 517 -9.42 2.29 1.85
C GLN A 517 -8.73 2.92 0.63
N GLU A 518 -9.15 4.12 0.25
CA GLU A 518 -8.56 4.87 -0.86
C GLU A 518 -7.46 5.81 -0.38
N PHE A 519 -6.29 5.66 -0.98
CA PHE A 519 -5.17 6.57 -0.90
C PHE A 519 -5.12 7.42 -2.18
N THR A 520 -5.27 8.74 -2.06
CA THR A 520 -5.39 9.64 -3.21
C THR A 520 -4.25 10.64 -3.24
N PHE A 521 -3.42 10.54 -4.28
CA PHE A 521 -2.51 11.62 -4.65
C PHE A 521 -3.27 12.75 -5.32
N ARG A 522 -2.82 13.97 -5.07
CA ARG A 522 -3.35 15.18 -5.72
C ARG A 522 -3.19 15.14 -7.23
N ALA A 523 -3.98 15.96 -7.90
CA ALA A 523 -3.95 16.11 -9.34
C ALA A 523 -2.65 16.79 -9.79
N ASP A 524 -1.74 16.01 -10.35
CA ASP A 524 -0.46 16.49 -10.86
C ASP A 524 -0.52 16.72 -12.37
N THR A 525 0.21 17.73 -12.87
CA THR A 525 0.33 17.95 -14.31
C THR A 525 1.25 16.94 -14.97
N LEU A 526 2.29 16.48 -14.25
CA LEU A 526 3.29 15.53 -14.72
C LEU A 526 3.10 14.18 -14.06
N LYS A 527 3.34 13.11 -14.82
CA LYS A 527 3.44 11.76 -14.26
C LYS A 527 4.72 11.66 -13.43
N THR A 528 4.61 11.10 -12.23
CA THR A 528 5.74 10.87 -11.33
C THR A 528 5.74 9.41 -10.86
N PRO A 529 6.91 8.75 -10.80
CA PRO A 529 7.01 7.39 -10.27
C PRO A 529 6.79 7.38 -8.75
N PHE A 530 6.28 6.27 -8.25
CA PHE A 530 6.19 5.94 -6.83
C PHE A 530 6.17 4.41 -6.66
N GLU A 531 6.49 3.94 -5.46
CA GLU A 531 6.49 2.51 -5.15
C GLU A 531 5.47 2.19 -4.05
N VAL A 532 4.93 0.98 -4.10
CA VAL A 532 4.12 0.40 -3.03
C VAL A 532 4.78 -0.89 -2.57
N ARG A 533 5.02 -1.00 -1.26
CA ARG A 533 5.66 -2.14 -0.63
C ARG A 533 4.72 -2.80 0.36
N LEU A 534 4.53 -4.10 0.26
CA LEU A 534 3.86 -4.92 1.26
C LEU A 534 4.92 -5.65 2.07
N LEU A 535 4.87 -5.55 3.40
CA LEU A 535 5.88 -6.14 4.29
C LEU A 535 5.27 -7.22 5.18
N ALA A 536 5.86 -8.42 5.14
CA ALA A 536 5.61 -9.46 6.12
C ALA A 536 6.50 -9.25 7.35
N ILE A 537 5.91 -9.44 8.53
CA ILE A 537 6.56 -9.32 9.84
C ILE A 537 7.17 -10.67 10.24
N PRO A 538 8.51 -10.75 10.37
CA PRO A 538 9.17 -11.97 10.81
C PRO A 538 8.84 -12.29 12.28
N TYR A 539 8.76 -13.58 12.64
CA TYR A 539 8.46 -13.99 14.02
C TYR A 539 9.50 -13.47 15.03
N GLY A 540 10.75 -13.30 14.60
CA GLY A 540 11.81 -12.65 15.34
C GLY A 540 12.66 -11.75 14.43
N SER A 541 13.43 -10.83 15.02
CA SER A 541 14.35 -9.93 14.30
C SER A 541 15.38 -10.64 13.42
N LEU A 542 15.66 -11.92 13.71
CA LEU A 542 16.60 -12.76 12.99
C LEU A 542 15.94 -14.00 12.35
N SER A 543 14.61 -14.13 12.46
CA SER A 543 13.87 -15.30 11.94
C SER A 543 13.72 -15.20 10.43
N ASP A 544 13.87 -16.31 9.72
CA ASP A 544 13.62 -16.38 8.28
C ASP A 544 12.18 -16.82 7.96
N GLU A 545 11.45 -17.27 8.98
CA GLU A 545 9.99 -17.47 8.99
C GLU A 545 9.27 -16.13 9.28
N ALA A 546 8.20 -15.87 8.54
CA ALA A 546 7.41 -14.65 8.62
C ALA A 546 5.92 -14.98 8.70
N ASP A 547 5.10 -13.97 8.99
CA ASP A 547 3.67 -14.12 8.68
C ASP A 547 3.45 -14.07 7.17
N GLU A 548 2.21 -14.31 6.81
CA GLU A 548 1.72 -14.22 5.45
C GLU A 548 0.74 -13.08 5.34
N VAL A 549 1.00 -12.20 4.38
CA VAL A 549 0.12 -11.09 4.08
C VAL A 549 -0.16 -11.06 2.59
N MET A 550 -1.43 -10.80 2.25
CA MET A 550 -1.90 -10.73 0.87
C MET A 550 -2.66 -9.44 0.65
N LEU A 551 -2.33 -8.74 -0.42
CA LEU A 551 -2.87 -7.43 -0.74
C LEU A 551 -3.30 -7.38 -2.20
N HIS A 552 -4.48 -6.82 -2.42
CA HIS A 552 -4.92 -6.32 -3.70
C HIS A 552 -4.66 -4.80 -3.72
N ILE A 553 -3.93 -4.35 -4.75
CA ILE A 553 -3.63 -2.95 -5.01
C ILE A 553 -4.28 -2.60 -6.35
N ASN A 554 -5.10 -1.57 -6.36
CA ASN A 554 -5.67 -1.05 -7.59
C ASN A 554 -5.31 0.43 -7.77
N LEU A 555 -4.77 0.78 -8.94
CA LEU A 555 -4.46 2.16 -9.32
C LEU A 555 -5.43 2.60 -10.40
N ILE A 556 -6.13 3.70 -10.14
CA ILE A 556 -7.10 4.28 -11.07
C ILE A 556 -6.90 5.79 -11.18
N ASP A 557 -7.02 6.33 -12.40
CA ASP A 557 -7.11 7.76 -12.62
C ASP A 557 -8.52 8.28 -12.33
N ALA A 558 -8.63 9.46 -11.74
CA ALA A 558 -9.92 10.08 -11.47
C ALA A 558 -9.96 11.57 -11.80
N GLU A 559 -11.08 12.00 -12.36
CA GLU A 559 -11.33 13.43 -12.57
C GLU A 559 -11.68 14.08 -11.22
N PRO A 560 -11.23 15.32 -10.96
CA PRO A 560 -11.63 16.02 -9.74
C PRO A 560 -13.16 16.12 -9.62
N GLY A 561 -13.71 15.71 -8.48
CA GLY A 561 -15.15 15.77 -8.21
C GLY A 561 -15.98 14.61 -8.79
N PHE A 562 -15.34 13.54 -9.29
CA PHE A 562 -16.03 12.35 -9.81
C PHE A 562 -16.99 11.68 -8.79
N ASP A 563 -16.72 11.85 -7.49
CA ASP A 563 -17.47 11.27 -6.38
C ASP A 563 -18.70 12.13 -5.98
N ALA A 564 -18.96 13.23 -6.70
CA ALA A 564 -20.15 14.02 -6.52
C ALA A 564 -21.39 13.19 -6.88
N ARG A 565 -22.31 13.03 -5.92
CA ARG A 565 -23.56 12.28 -6.12
C ARG A 565 -24.50 12.97 -7.10
N LEU A 566 -24.51 14.30 -7.03
CA LEU A 566 -25.15 15.16 -8.00
C LEU A 566 -24.06 15.98 -8.70
N GLN A 567 -23.95 15.83 -10.01
CA GLN A 567 -23.09 16.63 -10.87
C GLN A 567 -23.95 17.20 -11.99
N LEU A 568 -24.15 18.51 -11.98
CA LEU A 568 -24.90 19.23 -13.00
C LEU A 568 -23.95 20.13 -13.78
N ASP A 569 -23.61 19.73 -15.00
CA ASP A 569 -22.82 20.52 -15.93
C ASP A 569 -23.73 21.23 -16.94
N LEU A 570 -23.94 22.53 -16.71
CA LEU A 570 -24.77 23.40 -17.53
C LEU A 570 -23.90 24.06 -18.61
N LEU A 571 -23.73 23.36 -19.75
CA LEU A 571 -22.99 23.86 -20.91
C LEU A 571 -23.81 24.91 -21.67
N ASP A 572 -23.25 26.12 -21.81
CA ASP A 572 -23.85 27.28 -22.52
C ASP A 572 -25.31 27.58 -22.12
N ALA A 573 -25.67 27.32 -20.86
CA ALA A 573 -27.04 27.49 -20.36
C ALA A 573 -27.50 28.95 -20.25
N PHE A 574 -26.58 29.90 -20.40
CA PHE A 574 -26.83 31.33 -20.26
C PHE A 574 -26.43 32.10 -21.52
N ALA A 575 -27.28 33.03 -21.95
CA ALA A 575 -26.93 33.93 -23.04
C ALA A 575 -25.75 34.86 -22.69
N SER A 576 -25.04 35.38 -23.71
CA SER A 576 -23.75 36.10 -23.57
C SER A 576 -23.73 37.27 -22.58
N ASN A 577 -24.86 37.95 -22.40
CA ASN A 577 -25.00 39.10 -21.51
C ASN A 577 -26.21 38.93 -20.58
N SER A 578 -26.47 37.69 -20.17
CA SER A 578 -27.61 37.36 -19.32
C SER A 578 -27.21 36.35 -18.24
N TRP A 579 -27.93 36.44 -17.13
CA TRP A 579 -27.89 35.51 -16.01
C TRP A 579 -29.24 34.83 -15.79
N THR A 580 -30.17 34.94 -16.74
CA THR A 580 -31.46 34.24 -16.68
C THR A 580 -31.28 32.77 -17.06
N LEU A 581 -31.75 31.87 -16.21
CA LEU A 581 -31.76 30.42 -16.44
C LEU A 581 -33.19 29.95 -16.74
N ASN A 582 -33.45 29.58 -17.99
CA ASN A 582 -34.79 29.21 -18.47
C ASN A 582 -35.09 27.71 -18.39
N GLN A 583 -34.08 26.88 -18.14
CA GLN A 583 -34.23 25.43 -18.01
C GLN A 583 -34.28 25.02 -16.53
N PRO A 584 -34.93 23.88 -16.20
CA PRO A 584 -34.84 23.30 -14.87
C PRO A 584 -33.40 22.86 -14.56
N LEU A 585 -33.02 22.85 -13.28
CA LEU A 585 -31.73 22.32 -12.84
C LEU A 585 -31.77 20.79 -12.74
N PHE A 586 -32.87 20.24 -12.24
CA PHE A 586 -33.01 18.81 -11.99
C PHE A 586 -33.91 18.12 -13.02
N SER A 587 -33.54 16.89 -13.38
CA SER A 587 -34.30 16.00 -14.24
C SER A 587 -34.81 14.76 -13.46
N LYS A 588 -35.61 13.91 -14.11
CA LYS A 588 -36.05 12.63 -13.49
C LYS A 588 -34.88 11.69 -13.19
N ASN A 589 -33.79 11.77 -13.95
CA ASN A 589 -32.61 10.93 -13.77
C ASN A 589 -31.89 11.25 -12.45
N ASP A 590 -32.04 12.48 -11.94
CA ASP A 590 -31.41 12.94 -10.70
C ASP A 590 -32.19 12.54 -9.44
N SER A 591 -33.35 11.88 -9.60
CA SER A 591 -34.26 11.58 -8.49
C SER A 591 -33.63 10.75 -7.38
N VAL A 592 -32.73 9.81 -7.71
CA VAL A 592 -32.01 9.02 -6.71
C VAL A 592 -31.03 9.88 -5.91
N ALA A 593 -30.19 10.66 -6.60
CA ALA A 593 -29.23 11.56 -5.97
C ALA A 593 -29.93 12.63 -5.09
N VAL A 594 -31.05 13.18 -5.55
CA VAL A 594 -31.85 14.14 -4.77
C VAL A 594 -32.42 13.50 -3.50
N ARG A 595 -32.91 12.25 -3.59
CA ARG A 595 -33.40 11.53 -2.41
C ARG A 595 -32.28 11.27 -1.40
N GLN A 596 -31.08 10.89 -1.87
CA GLN A 596 -29.93 10.71 -0.99
C GLN A 596 -29.52 12.02 -0.29
N LEU A 597 -29.51 13.14 -1.03
CA LEU A 597 -29.29 14.46 -0.42
C LEU A 597 -30.32 14.74 0.68
N PHE A 598 -31.58 14.41 0.45
CA PHE A 598 -32.63 14.58 1.45
C PHE A 598 -32.44 13.67 2.68
N GLU A 599 -32.07 12.40 2.48
CA GLU A 599 -31.73 11.48 3.57
C GLU A 599 -30.58 12.04 4.43
N SER A 600 -29.51 12.53 3.80
CA SER A 600 -28.39 13.18 4.50
C SER A 600 -28.82 14.45 5.24
N LEU A 601 -29.76 15.23 4.67
CA LEU A 601 -30.33 16.42 5.31
C LEU A 601 -31.30 16.11 6.45
N LEU A 602 -31.86 14.90 6.52
CA LEU A 602 -32.70 14.48 7.65
C LEU A 602 -31.84 14.18 8.88
N ASP A 603 -30.61 13.69 8.70
CA ASP A 603 -29.67 13.53 9.81
C ASP A 603 -29.11 14.87 10.27
N LYS A 604 -29.64 15.37 11.39
CA LYS A 604 -29.26 16.65 12.00
C LYS A 604 -27.78 16.73 12.41
N LYS A 605 -27.09 15.60 12.55
CA LYS A 605 -25.66 15.56 12.91
C LYS A 605 -24.75 15.81 11.71
N THR A 606 -25.21 15.49 10.50
CA THR A 606 -24.43 15.66 9.27
C THR A 606 -24.18 17.14 8.99
N PRO A 607 -22.93 17.63 8.97
CA PRO A 607 -22.64 19.03 8.66
C PRO A 607 -22.98 19.33 7.20
N ILE A 608 -23.40 20.57 6.93
CA ILE A 608 -23.58 21.09 5.57
C ILE A 608 -22.67 22.28 5.35
N THR A 609 -21.85 22.20 4.32
CA THR A 609 -20.96 23.26 3.88
C THR A 609 -21.26 23.54 2.42
N ALA A 610 -21.47 24.81 2.08
CA ALA A 610 -21.71 25.22 0.71
C ALA A 610 -20.73 26.31 0.31
N VAL A 611 -20.22 26.23 -0.91
CA VAL A 611 -19.29 27.20 -1.49
C VAL A 611 -19.79 27.59 -2.87
N SER A 612 -19.78 28.89 -3.14
CA SER A 612 -20.25 29.42 -4.42
C SER A 612 -19.23 30.40 -4.98
N ARG A 613 -18.84 30.22 -6.25
CA ARG A 613 -17.77 30.98 -6.88
C ARG A 613 -18.16 31.45 -8.28
N GLY A 614 -18.15 32.77 -8.48
CA GLY A 614 -18.12 33.39 -9.79
C GLY A 614 -16.67 33.48 -10.25
N GLN A 615 -16.26 32.54 -11.12
CA GLN A 615 -14.86 32.36 -11.48
C GLN A 615 -14.39 33.34 -12.57
N GLY A 616 -15.31 34.11 -13.16
CA GLY A 616 -15.03 34.99 -14.27
C GLY A 616 -14.69 34.20 -15.54
N ILE A 617 -13.67 34.68 -16.27
CA ILE A 617 -13.26 34.08 -17.54
C ILE A 617 -12.68 32.68 -17.30
N GLY A 618 -13.24 31.69 -18.00
CA GLY A 618 -12.78 30.31 -18.01
C GLY A 618 -11.62 30.09 -18.97
N SER A 619 -10.78 29.12 -18.63
CA SER A 619 -9.72 28.57 -19.46
C SER A 619 -9.81 27.05 -19.40
N TRP A 620 -9.60 26.38 -20.53
CA TRP A 620 -9.55 24.92 -20.56
C TRP A 620 -8.17 24.45 -20.11
N ASN A 621 -8.10 23.58 -19.10
CA ASN A 621 -6.82 23.03 -18.62
C ASN A 621 -6.47 21.65 -19.23
N GLY A 622 -7.27 21.17 -20.18
CA GLY A 622 -7.16 19.81 -20.74
C GLY A 622 -8.31 18.90 -20.28
N LEU A 623 -8.84 19.11 -19.08
CA LEU A 623 -9.83 18.25 -18.43
C LEU A 623 -11.14 18.97 -18.11
N GLN A 624 -11.05 20.18 -17.55
CA GLN A 624 -12.19 20.99 -17.14
C GLN A 624 -11.92 22.48 -17.34
N THR A 625 -12.98 23.27 -17.27
CA THR A 625 -12.86 24.74 -17.29
C THR A 625 -12.44 25.22 -15.91
N VAL A 626 -11.27 25.83 -15.85
CA VAL A 626 -10.72 26.48 -14.65
C VAL A 626 -10.69 27.99 -14.85
N ARG A 627 -10.48 28.74 -13.77
CA ARG A 627 -10.33 30.19 -13.87
C ARG A 627 -9.08 30.55 -14.67
N ALA A 628 -9.22 31.43 -15.67
CA ALA A 628 -8.10 31.92 -16.45
C ALA A 628 -7.13 32.75 -15.59
N ALA A 629 -5.83 32.43 -15.67
CA ALA A 629 -4.78 33.19 -14.99
C ALA A 629 -4.67 34.62 -15.55
N ASN A 630 -4.80 34.75 -16.88
CA ASN A 630 -4.87 36.04 -17.57
C ASN A 630 -6.34 36.36 -17.87
N ARG A 631 -6.90 37.38 -17.20
CA ARG A 631 -8.30 37.83 -17.37
C ARG A 631 -8.49 38.67 -18.64
N GLY A 632 -7.81 38.30 -19.73
CA GLY A 632 -7.85 39.00 -20.99
C GLY A 632 -9.25 38.95 -21.60
N GLU A 633 -9.81 40.11 -21.91
CA GLU A 633 -11.14 40.23 -22.51
C GLU A 633 -11.07 40.57 -24.01
N MET A 634 -11.93 39.93 -24.79
CA MET A 634 -12.10 40.14 -26.23
C MET A 634 -13.33 40.98 -26.53
N SER A 635 -13.28 41.85 -27.53
CA SER A 635 -14.44 42.68 -27.91
C SER A 635 -15.55 41.88 -28.59
N ALA A 636 -15.21 40.83 -29.34
CA ALA A 636 -16.14 39.95 -30.04
C ALA A 636 -15.47 38.59 -30.31
N TYR A 637 -16.25 37.59 -30.70
CA TYR A 637 -15.69 36.35 -31.24
C TYR A 637 -14.91 36.63 -32.55
N PRO A 638 -13.96 35.75 -32.93
CA PRO A 638 -13.33 35.82 -34.25
C PRO A 638 -14.39 35.81 -35.36
N GLY A 639 -14.15 36.57 -36.44
CA GLY A 639 -15.08 36.69 -37.57
C GLY A 639 -15.31 38.14 -37.99
N ALA A 640 -15.33 38.39 -39.29
CA ALA A 640 -15.59 39.71 -39.88
C ALA A 640 -17.09 40.03 -39.94
N THR A 641 -17.94 39.00 -40.01
CA THR A 641 -19.40 39.13 -40.04
C THR A 641 -20.05 38.61 -38.75
N ALA A 642 -21.29 39.06 -38.47
CA ALA A 642 -22.06 38.58 -37.32
C ALA A 642 -22.36 37.07 -37.42
N GLU A 643 -22.51 36.54 -38.63
CA GLU A 643 -22.73 35.12 -38.89
C GLU A 643 -21.49 34.28 -38.56
N GLU A 644 -20.31 34.72 -38.98
CA GLU A 644 -19.03 34.09 -38.63
C GLU A 644 -18.78 34.11 -37.11
N GLN A 645 -19.09 35.22 -36.46
CA GLN A 645 -18.98 35.35 -35.01
C GLN A 645 -19.93 34.39 -34.27
N GLN A 646 -21.15 34.20 -34.77
CA GLN A 646 -22.11 33.27 -34.20
C GLN A 646 -21.68 31.81 -34.40
N ILE A 647 -21.13 31.47 -35.57
CA ILE A 647 -20.54 30.14 -35.82
C ILE A 647 -19.38 29.90 -34.85
N ASN A 648 -18.49 30.87 -34.69
CA ASN A 648 -17.36 30.78 -33.77
C ASN A 648 -17.79 30.72 -32.30
N ARG A 649 -18.87 31.40 -31.90
CA ARG A 649 -19.45 31.24 -30.56
C ARG A 649 -19.80 29.78 -30.27
N MET A 650 -20.40 29.10 -31.24
CA MET A 650 -20.87 27.71 -31.12
C MET A 650 -19.75 26.68 -31.30
N ASN A 651 -18.54 27.11 -31.66
CA ASN A 651 -17.38 26.23 -31.72
C ASN A 651 -17.15 25.60 -30.33
N PRO A 652 -16.96 24.27 -30.23
CA PRO A 652 -16.67 23.57 -28.97
C PRO A 652 -15.57 24.23 -28.14
N GLU A 653 -14.57 24.84 -28.78
CA GLU A 653 -13.48 25.51 -28.09
C GLU A 653 -13.93 26.66 -27.18
N TRP A 654 -14.93 27.42 -27.62
CA TRP A 654 -15.51 28.54 -26.89
C TRP A 654 -16.69 28.11 -26.03
N ALA A 655 -17.51 27.19 -26.52
CA ALA A 655 -18.69 26.70 -25.80
C ALA A 655 -18.33 26.04 -24.46
N ARG A 656 -17.24 25.26 -24.42
CA ARG A 656 -16.78 24.60 -23.17
C ARG A 656 -16.37 25.57 -22.06
N LEU A 657 -15.97 26.80 -22.40
CA LEU A 657 -15.61 27.82 -21.42
C LEU A 657 -16.84 28.42 -20.72
N ARG A 658 -18.02 28.33 -21.35
CA ARG A 658 -19.30 28.81 -20.82
C ARG A 658 -20.01 27.72 -20.04
N VAL A 659 -19.39 27.25 -18.97
CA VAL A 659 -19.96 26.19 -18.12
C VAL A 659 -20.37 26.73 -16.76
N SER A 660 -21.46 26.20 -16.23
CA SER A 660 -21.80 26.34 -14.81
C SER A 660 -21.98 24.96 -14.20
N GLN A 661 -21.41 24.74 -13.03
CA GLN A 661 -21.31 23.43 -12.40
C GLN A 661 -21.97 23.48 -11.03
N VAL A 662 -22.76 22.46 -10.72
CA VAL A 662 -23.28 22.21 -9.37
C VAL A 662 -22.89 20.80 -8.98
N ASN A 663 -22.02 20.70 -7.99
CA ASN A 663 -21.56 19.42 -7.45
C ASN A 663 -22.05 19.28 -6.00
N VAL A 664 -22.63 18.13 -5.67
CA VAL A 664 -23.01 17.78 -4.30
C VAL A 664 -22.37 16.48 -3.91
N THR A 665 -21.44 16.55 -2.97
CA THR A 665 -20.74 15.40 -2.40
C THR A 665 -21.37 15.03 -1.07
N LEU A 666 -21.67 13.74 -0.89
CA LEU A 666 -22.32 13.17 0.29
C LEU A 666 -21.36 12.18 0.95
N ASN A 667 -20.32 12.70 1.60
CA ASN A 667 -19.32 11.89 2.30
C ASN A 667 -19.54 12.06 3.83
N ARG A 668 -18.52 12.52 4.57
CA ARG A 668 -18.58 12.87 6.02
C ARG A 668 -19.48 14.06 6.35
N GLY A 669 -20.09 14.64 5.32
CA GLY A 669 -20.94 15.81 5.36
C GLY A 669 -21.55 16.05 3.99
N ILE A 670 -22.40 17.06 3.92
CA ILE A 670 -22.97 17.54 2.67
C ILE A 670 -22.10 18.72 2.21
N PHE A 671 -21.37 18.53 1.12
CA PHE A 671 -20.61 19.60 0.49
C PHE A 671 -21.27 20.01 -0.82
N ILE A 672 -21.67 21.27 -0.93
CA ILE A 672 -22.29 21.82 -2.12
C ILE A 672 -21.32 22.81 -2.75
N GLU A 673 -20.95 22.59 -4.00
CA GLU A 673 -20.08 23.46 -4.75
C GLU A 673 -20.79 23.99 -6.00
N ILE A 674 -20.81 25.32 -6.15
CA ILE A 674 -21.38 25.97 -7.33
C ILE A 674 -20.31 26.84 -7.97
N ASN A 675 -19.91 26.50 -9.19
CA ASN A 675 -18.94 27.26 -9.96
C ASN A 675 -19.58 27.77 -11.25
N THR A 676 -19.25 28.99 -11.67
CA THR A 676 -19.72 29.52 -12.95
C THR A 676 -18.60 30.24 -13.67
N PHE A 677 -18.49 29.96 -14.98
CA PHE A 677 -17.49 30.51 -15.87
C PHE A 677 -18.14 31.27 -17.03
N THR A 678 -17.44 32.27 -17.51
CA THR A 678 -17.75 33.02 -18.73
C THR A 678 -16.65 32.80 -19.75
N ASP A 679 -16.94 33.03 -21.02
CA ASP A 679 -15.88 33.10 -22.03
C ASP A 679 -15.24 34.51 -22.03
N PRO A 680 -14.16 34.76 -22.79
CA PRO A 680 -13.47 36.04 -22.68
C PRO A 680 -14.18 37.19 -23.41
N VAL A 681 -15.34 36.97 -24.05
CA VAL A 681 -16.05 38.06 -24.73
C VAL A 681 -16.60 39.05 -23.71
N LYS A 682 -16.33 40.33 -23.92
CA LYS A 682 -16.72 41.41 -22.98
C LYS A 682 -18.21 41.45 -22.77
N THR A 683 -18.59 41.60 -21.51
CA THR A 683 -19.96 41.94 -21.13
C THR A 683 -20.15 43.44 -20.96
N ASN A 684 -21.35 43.91 -21.31
CA ASN A 684 -21.76 45.31 -21.12
C ASN A 684 -22.53 45.52 -19.81
N LEU A 685 -22.60 44.50 -18.95
CA LEU A 685 -23.31 44.58 -17.67
C LEU A 685 -22.57 45.47 -16.67
N LYS A 686 -23.34 46.27 -15.95
CA LYS A 686 -22.84 47.16 -14.88
C LYS A 686 -23.52 46.80 -13.57
N ALA A 687 -22.74 46.85 -12.49
CA ALA A 687 -23.29 46.68 -11.14
C ALA A 687 -24.31 47.78 -10.84
N THR A 688 -25.52 47.38 -10.48
CA THR A 688 -26.61 48.30 -10.09
C THR A 688 -26.48 48.76 -8.64
N ASN A 689 -25.85 47.95 -7.80
CA ASN A 689 -25.60 48.25 -6.38
C ASN A 689 -24.25 48.97 -6.22
N SER A 690 -24.25 50.13 -5.55
CA SER A 690 -23.06 50.96 -5.32
C SER A 690 -21.95 50.23 -4.56
N SER A 691 -22.29 49.43 -3.55
CA SER A 691 -21.32 48.64 -2.77
C SER A 691 -20.59 47.61 -3.63
N ILE A 692 -21.31 46.97 -4.55
CA ILE A 692 -20.73 46.01 -5.50
C ILE A 692 -19.86 46.75 -6.52
N ALA A 693 -20.32 47.88 -7.06
CA ALA A 693 -19.55 48.69 -8.00
C ALA A 693 -18.22 49.18 -7.39
N ASP A 694 -18.25 49.66 -6.14
CA ASP A 694 -17.05 50.08 -5.41
C ASP A 694 -16.10 48.90 -5.16
N GLY A 695 -16.65 47.73 -4.79
CA GLY A 695 -15.89 46.49 -4.64
C GLY A 695 -15.21 46.05 -5.93
N MET A 696 -15.92 46.09 -7.05
CA MET A 696 -15.36 45.76 -8.37
C MET A 696 -14.19 46.66 -8.72
N ASN A 697 -14.33 47.98 -8.52
CA ASN A 697 -13.26 48.94 -8.76
C ASN A 697 -12.06 48.70 -7.85
N ARG A 698 -12.29 48.49 -6.54
CA ARG A 698 -11.25 48.26 -5.54
C ARG A 698 -10.41 47.02 -5.85
N TYR A 699 -11.04 45.93 -6.26
CA TYR A 699 -10.37 44.65 -6.54
C TYR A 699 -10.05 44.44 -8.02
N LYS A 700 -10.24 45.47 -8.87
CA LYS A 700 -9.98 45.44 -10.32
C LYS A 700 -10.67 44.25 -11.01
N LEU A 701 -11.93 44.01 -10.66
CA LEU A 701 -12.74 42.93 -11.22
C LEU A 701 -13.32 43.36 -12.57
N THR A 702 -13.43 42.41 -13.50
CA THR A 702 -13.97 42.68 -14.85
C THR A 702 -15.50 42.55 -14.89
N GLY A 703 -16.10 42.97 -16.00
CA GLY A 703 -17.54 42.72 -16.21
C GLY A 703 -17.85 41.22 -16.20
N ASN A 704 -16.96 40.41 -16.77
CA ASN A 704 -17.10 38.95 -16.83
C ASN A 704 -16.99 38.30 -15.44
N ASP A 705 -16.17 38.85 -14.53
CA ASP A 705 -16.17 38.47 -13.11
C ASP A 705 -17.58 38.71 -12.51
N TYR A 706 -18.19 39.87 -12.74
CA TYR A 706 -19.54 40.19 -12.25
C TYR A 706 -20.66 39.35 -12.87
N LEU A 707 -20.63 39.13 -14.19
CA LEU A 707 -21.60 38.27 -14.88
C LEU A 707 -21.55 36.84 -14.36
N SER A 708 -20.35 36.29 -14.14
CA SER A 708 -20.21 34.95 -13.55
C SER A 708 -20.84 34.89 -12.16
N ALA A 709 -20.68 35.93 -11.34
CA ALA A 709 -21.26 36.02 -10.01
C ALA A 709 -22.79 36.07 -10.03
N LEU A 710 -23.36 36.84 -10.96
CA LEU A 710 -24.82 36.90 -11.18
C LEU A 710 -25.38 35.53 -11.57
N ARG A 711 -24.70 34.81 -12.48
CA ARG A 711 -25.13 33.46 -12.89
C ARG A 711 -25.06 32.47 -11.73
N THR A 712 -24.00 32.51 -10.92
CA THR A 712 -23.91 31.70 -9.70
C THR A 712 -25.06 32.00 -8.74
N ALA A 713 -25.40 33.28 -8.54
CA ALA A 713 -26.53 33.68 -7.70
C ALA A 713 -27.88 33.16 -8.23
N THR A 714 -28.10 33.21 -9.56
CA THR A 714 -29.29 32.62 -10.18
C THR A 714 -29.38 31.11 -9.94
N ILE A 715 -28.26 30.39 -10.05
CA ILE A 715 -28.23 28.94 -9.81
C ILE A 715 -28.59 28.64 -8.35
N ILE A 716 -28.05 29.39 -7.38
CA ILE A 716 -28.42 29.24 -5.95
C ILE A 716 -29.93 29.42 -5.77
N GLN A 717 -30.49 30.51 -6.34
CA GLN A 717 -31.93 30.79 -6.24
C GLN A 717 -32.77 29.66 -6.86
N LYS A 718 -32.39 29.20 -8.05
CA LYS A 718 -33.10 28.14 -8.77
C LYS A 718 -33.02 26.81 -8.01
N MET A 719 -31.83 26.44 -7.54
CA MET A 719 -31.59 25.23 -6.76
C MET A 719 -32.42 25.22 -5.48
N LYS A 720 -32.46 26.35 -4.76
CA LYS A 720 -33.31 26.53 -3.58
C LYS A 720 -34.79 26.28 -3.92
N SER A 721 -35.29 26.87 -5.01
CA SER A 721 -36.71 26.75 -5.39
C SER A 721 -37.09 25.33 -5.81
N GLU A 722 -36.27 24.66 -6.62
CA GLU A 722 -36.57 23.32 -7.15
C GLU A 722 -36.43 22.24 -6.08
N LEU A 723 -35.38 22.29 -5.25
CA LEU A 723 -35.21 21.32 -4.16
C LEU A 723 -36.32 21.44 -3.11
N ASN A 724 -36.82 22.64 -2.82
CA ASN A 724 -37.95 22.80 -1.90
C ASN A 724 -39.23 22.15 -2.45
N LEU A 725 -39.48 22.25 -3.75
CA LEU A 725 -40.60 21.58 -4.41
C LEU A 725 -40.44 20.05 -4.38
N LEU A 726 -39.24 19.56 -4.71
CA LEU A 726 -38.92 18.13 -4.70
C LEU A 726 -39.00 17.53 -3.30
N ALA A 727 -38.56 18.25 -2.26
CA ALA A 727 -38.68 17.82 -0.87
C ALA A 727 -40.14 17.63 -0.47
N GLY A 728 -41.04 18.56 -0.84
CA GLY A 728 -42.48 18.41 -0.63
C GLY A 728 -43.12 17.27 -1.41
N THR A 729 -42.47 16.78 -2.48
CA THR A 729 -42.96 15.69 -3.32
C THR A 729 -42.46 14.32 -2.86
N TYR A 730 -41.21 14.23 -2.39
CA TYR A 730 -40.55 12.96 -2.06
C TYR A 730 -40.63 12.57 -0.59
N LEU A 731 -40.86 13.53 0.31
CA LEU A 731 -40.85 13.29 1.76
C LEU A 731 -42.22 13.52 2.38
N THR A 732 -42.41 13.02 3.60
CA THR A 732 -43.57 13.43 4.41
C THR A 732 -43.49 14.92 4.75
N ARG A 733 -44.63 15.53 5.11
CA ARG A 733 -44.67 16.97 5.44
C ARG A 733 -43.72 17.36 6.58
N GLU A 734 -43.55 16.47 7.56
CA GLU A 734 -42.68 16.71 8.72
C GLU A 734 -41.20 16.66 8.33
N GLU A 735 -40.81 15.63 7.57
CA GLU A 735 -39.46 15.46 7.03
C GLU A 735 -39.09 16.58 6.04
N ALA A 736 -40.00 16.92 5.13
CA ALA A 736 -39.82 17.99 4.16
C ALA A 736 -39.52 19.33 4.86
N LYS A 737 -40.21 19.64 5.95
CA LYS A 737 -39.94 20.86 6.73
C LYS A 737 -38.51 20.88 7.25
N ILE A 738 -38.02 19.78 7.83
CA ILE A 738 -36.66 19.68 8.37
C ILE A 738 -35.62 19.89 7.27
N VAL A 739 -35.79 19.22 6.13
CA VAL A 739 -34.90 19.31 4.98
C VAL A 739 -34.88 20.72 4.41
N ILE A 740 -36.05 21.32 4.17
CA ILE A 740 -36.20 22.68 3.62
C ILE A 740 -35.57 23.71 4.56
N ASP A 741 -35.83 23.63 5.86
CA ASP A 741 -35.28 24.59 6.84
C ASP A 741 -33.75 24.54 6.87
N ARG A 742 -33.16 23.33 6.87
CA ARG A 742 -31.70 23.15 6.87
C ARG A 742 -31.05 23.60 5.56
N LEU A 743 -31.63 23.21 4.43
CA LEU A 743 -31.14 23.59 3.11
C LEU A 743 -31.19 25.11 2.93
N ASN A 744 -32.34 25.73 3.21
CA ASN A 744 -32.51 27.17 3.08
C ASN A 744 -31.57 27.94 4.01
N LYS A 745 -31.40 27.50 5.26
CA LYS A 745 -30.45 28.13 6.19
C LYS A 745 -29.02 28.14 5.63
N SER A 746 -28.59 27.04 5.02
CA SER A 746 -27.27 26.94 4.39
C SER A 746 -27.16 27.86 3.16
N LEU A 747 -28.11 27.75 2.23
CA LEU A 747 -28.10 28.52 0.98
C LEU A 747 -28.29 30.03 1.20
N ASP A 748 -29.12 30.44 2.15
CA ASP A 748 -29.36 31.86 2.45
C ASP A 748 -28.14 32.54 3.07
N GLY A 749 -27.28 31.77 3.75
CA GLY A 749 -26.00 32.24 4.30
C GLY A 749 -24.88 32.37 3.26
N LEU A 750 -25.07 31.87 2.04
CA LEU A 750 -24.03 31.82 1.03
C LEU A 750 -23.59 33.21 0.55
N ARG A 751 -22.27 33.33 0.34
CA ARG A 751 -21.67 34.45 -0.37
C ARG A 751 -21.02 33.92 -1.65
N VAL A 752 -21.23 34.61 -2.75
CA VAL A 752 -20.57 34.32 -4.02
C VAL A 752 -19.18 34.95 -3.99
N SER A 753 -18.16 34.10 -4.00
CA SER A 753 -16.76 34.51 -4.07
C SER A 753 -16.40 34.91 -5.50
N VAL A 754 -15.72 36.05 -5.65
CA VAL A 754 -15.29 36.61 -6.93
C VAL A 754 -13.92 37.27 -6.75
N GLY A 755 -12.86 36.63 -7.23
CA GLY A 755 -11.51 37.16 -6.99
C GLY A 755 -11.15 37.18 -5.50
N ALA A 756 -10.77 38.36 -5.01
CA ALA A 756 -10.38 38.58 -3.62
C ALA A 756 -11.54 39.09 -2.73
N THR A 757 -12.78 39.08 -3.25
CA THR A 757 -13.95 39.56 -2.52
C THR A 757 -15.11 38.58 -2.62
N SER A 758 -16.17 38.81 -1.85
CA SER A 758 -17.41 38.04 -1.93
C SER A 758 -18.61 38.92 -1.59
N TRP A 759 -19.78 38.60 -2.15
CA TRP A 759 -21.05 39.29 -1.88
C TRP A 759 -22.15 38.30 -1.55
N LYS A 760 -23.18 38.72 -0.79
CA LYS A 760 -24.35 37.85 -0.60
C LYS A 760 -25.05 37.66 -1.94
N TRP A 761 -25.54 36.46 -2.22
CA TRP A 761 -26.18 36.19 -3.52
C TRP A 761 -27.49 36.98 -3.69
N GLN A 762 -28.20 37.28 -2.60
CA GLN A 762 -29.40 38.12 -2.63
C GLN A 762 -29.06 39.56 -3.03
N GLU A 763 -27.95 40.11 -2.51
CA GLU A 763 -27.46 41.46 -2.86
C GLU A 763 -27.11 41.57 -4.36
N LEU A 764 -26.58 40.49 -4.95
CA LEU A 764 -26.28 40.41 -6.37
C LEU A 764 -27.54 40.43 -7.24
N LEU A 765 -28.62 39.80 -6.78
CA LEU A 765 -29.91 39.74 -7.49
C LEU A 765 -30.84 40.92 -7.16
N GLY A 766 -30.44 41.82 -6.25
CA GLY A 766 -31.25 42.97 -5.82
C GLY A 766 -32.45 42.58 -4.93
N GLN A 767 -32.30 41.51 -4.13
CA GLN A 767 -33.32 40.96 -3.23
C GLN A 767 -33.08 41.30 -1.76
#